data_AF-A0A0U9HVI7-F1
#
_entry.id   AF-A0A0U9HVI7-F1
#
_cell.length_a   1.000
_cell.length_b   1.000
_cell.length_c   1.000
_cell.angle_alpha   90.00
_cell.angle_beta   90.00
_cell.angle_gamma   90.00
#
_symmetry.space_group_name_H-M   'P 1'
#
loop_
_entity.id
_entity.type
_entity.pdbx_description
1 polymer ?
#
loop_
_entity_poly.entity_id
_entity_poly.type
_entity_poly.pdbx_seq_one_letter_code
_entity_poly.pdbx_strand_id
1 'polypeptide(L)'
;MSNKIFIWFCMVIFLFAGIGYKKAFSSEPVIITAEGEYVMGNGETMEVAEERAKKAAVQKAAEQAGAYVKSYTKVKNLALESDFIEVIANHSMKIEVIEKKKTVLGDVDAIRFYVKIKATMSQEEIESNLKKVMQDQSIVDSYNRLKSDFEKQNKEMERLKRQLELATGGDKMKIAKLISEEEKKYKANLWLERAQQLSSLFEREEALKAYKKALELNPDLPQAYFGIAKLILDENIGEPIDDKEKEEKLKSLKKAEENINKAILLDENYAEAYALRANIIYKIKWLVGEEEDEKDYNDKVLKDINRALALNAPNKLELYKLQAFIYIDRLQNAVLELIKERRFADSEQKLIDDYINKALNEIEKAASFCNKEDSGCLAQFYRLKANSVYYLAERYYSWFDETKADKYLELMKNYGQKAQEIEDQIELQKYQQYKLEKEKLQEEIKDIDQTEYGKIEHYLYEGGWEERVTGVSFNEIKGKNEEEQEKIAKQIKSRIEKKIASGNATAEEYLFMSFRVDSPLKEDYFNKGISLLEKRNPQGIDALLLVYLCLLYKEGNYDVKMSYIKKAKEIVDRNLPQAQKSLSIDEFMSLVSEMGMVTDDESRVNVTKKLGKLNRQQAEAFFWFGFAAQISSRKAEIYEKLDLLQKAREEYLYLCNTFKDQSACKNAERLK
;
A
#
# COMPACT_ATOMS: atom_id res chain seq x y z
N MET A 1 26.86 7.51 -17.16
CA MET A 1 25.60 7.87 -17.86
C MET A 1 24.32 7.33 -17.19
N SER A 2 24.40 6.60 -16.07
CA SER A 2 23.23 5.96 -15.42
C SER A 2 22.27 6.93 -14.68
N ASN A 3 22.74 8.07 -14.16
CA ASN A 3 21.90 8.99 -13.37
C ASN A 3 20.99 9.95 -14.16
N LYS A 4 21.06 9.98 -15.50
CA LYS A 4 20.24 10.91 -16.31
C LYS A 4 18.90 10.31 -16.78
N ILE A 5 18.79 8.99 -16.85
CA ILE A 5 17.53 8.28 -17.18
C ILE A 5 16.57 8.34 -15.97
N PHE A 6 17.11 8.32 -14.75
CA PHE A 6 16.34 8.43 -13.51
C PHE A 6 15.72 9.82 -13.31
N ILE A 7 16.41 10.89 -13.72
CA ILE A 7 15.92 12.27 -13.65
C ILE A 7 14.81 12.54 -14.69
N TRP A 8 14.83 11.84 -15.83
CA TRP A 8 13.83 11.94 -16.89
C TRP A 8 12.48 11.32 -16.48
N PHE A 9 12.52 10.19 -15.75
CA PHE A 9 11.33 9.54 -15.19
C PHE A 9 10.72 10.35 -14.03
N CYS A 10 11.54 11.01 -13.22
CA CYS A 10 11.06 11.80 -12.08
C CYS A 10 10.39 13.13 -12.46
N MET A 11 10.76 13.79 -13.57
CA MET A 11 10.22 15.13 -13.88
C MET A 11 8.80 15.12 -14.49
N VAL A 12 8.39 14.02 -15.12
CA VAL A 12 6.98 13.81 -15.57
C VAL A 12 6.10 13.34 -14.42
N ILE A 13 6.66 12.56 -13.47
CA ILE A 13 5.94 12.07 -12.29
C ILE A 13 5.77 13.17 -11.22
N PHE A 14 6.74 14.08 -11.05
CA PHE A 14 6.66 15.14 -10.02
C PHE A 14 5.71 16.30 -10.36
N LEU A 15 5.23 16.42 -11.60
CA LEU A 15 4.22 17.42 -11.97
C LEU A 15 2.78 16.97 -11.70
N PHE A 16 2.54 15.68 -11.40
CA PHE A 16 1.19 15.14 -11.19
C PHE A 16 1.01 14.18 -10.00
N ALA A 17 2.07 13.92 -9.21
CA ALA A 17 2.00 13.06 -8.01
C ALA A 17 1.17 13.62 -6.82
N GLY A 18 0.37 14.69 -7.03
CA GLY A 18 -0.45 15.34 -6.00
C GLY A 18 -1.97 15.19 -6.16
N ILE A 19 -2.47 14.46 -7.17
CA ILE A 19 -3.92 14.33 -7.42
C ILE A 19 -4.33 12.87 -7.30
N GLY A 20 -4.46 12.41 -6.06
CA GLY A 20 -5.11 11.13 -5.78
C GLY A 20 -6.62 11.26 -5.92
N TYR A 21 -7.18 10.80 -7.04
CA TYR A 21 -8.58 10.37 -7.11
C TYR A 21 -8.66 9.04 -7.85
N LYS A 22 -9.03 7.99 -7.10
CA LYS A 22 -9.43 6.70 -7.67
C LYS A 22 -10.82 6.85 -8.27
N LYS A 23 -10.96 6.58 -9.57
CA LYS A 23 -12.20 6.03 -10.12
C LYS A 23 -11.84 4.79 -10.94
N ALA A 24 -12.08 3.64 -10.34
CA ALA A 24 -12.03 2.37 -11.03
C ALA A 24 -13.19 2.28 -12.02
N PHE A 25 -12.92 1.73 -13.21
CA PHE A 25 -13.94 1.21 -14.11
C PHE A 25 -14.63 0.04 -13.41
N SER A 26 -15.76 0.31 -12.76
CA SER A 26 -16.52 -0.68 -12.02
C SER A 26 -17.45 -1.42 -12.98
N SER A 27 -17.32 -2.75 -13.07
CA SER A 27 -18.41 -3.61 -13.52
C SER A 27 -19.66 -3.31 -12.67
N GLU A 28 -20.86 -3.37 -13.25
CA GLU A 28 -22.08 -3.14 -12.47
C GLU A 28 -22.09 -3.98 -11.18
N PRO A 29 -22.36 -3.35 -10.01
CA PRO A 29 -22.30 -4.04 -8.73
C PRO A 29 -23.36 -5.14 -8.68
N VAL A 30 -23.04 -6.25 -8.03
CA VAL A 30 -24.00 -7.34 -7.80
C VAL A 30 -24.99 -6.88 -6.74
N ILE A 31 -26.28 -6.98 -7.06
CA ILE A 31 -27.37 -6.63 -6.15
C ILE A 31 -28.16 -7.89 -5.81
N ILE A 32 -28.23 -8.21 -4.53
CA ILE A 32 -28.97 -9.36 -3.99
C ILE A 32 -30.06 -8.83 -3.07
N THR A 33 -31.28 -9.34 -3.23
CA THR A 33 -32.38 -9.07 -2.31
C THR A 33 -32.70 -10.32 -1.52
N ALA A 34 -32.69 -10.21 -0.20
CA ALA A 34 -32.97 -11.32 0.70
C ALA A 34 -33.91 -10.90 1.82
N GLU A 35 -34.62 -11.87 2.37
CA GLU A 35 -35.59 -11.65 3.44
C GLU A 35 -35.38 -12.64 4.59
N GLY A 36 -35.57 -12.14 5.80
CA GLY A 36 -35.46 -12.91 7.03
C GLY A 36 -36.66 -12.66 7.93
N GLU A 37 -37.05 -13.71 8.64
CA GLU A 37 -38.16 -13.68 9.59
C GLU A 37 -37.71 -14.17 10.96
N TYR A 38 -38.29 -13.59 12.00
CA TYR A 38 -38.11 -14.05 13.37
C TYR A 38 -39.43 -13.91 14.14
N VAL A 39 -39.78 -14.91 14.96
CA VAL A 39 -40.97 -14.85 15.82
C VAL A 39 -40.54 -14.58 17.25
N MET A 40 -40.88 -13.39 17.73
CA MET A 40 -40.71 -12.98 19.11
C MET A 40 -41.75 -13.66 19.99
N GLY A 41 -41.31 -14.25 21.10
CA GLY A 41 -42.14 -14.80 22.16
C GLY A 41 -42.07 -13.97 23.45
N ASN A 42 -42.71 -14.48 24.50
CA ASN A 42 -42.76 -13.79 25.80
C ASN A 42 -41.37 -13.66 26.43
N GLY A 43 -41.05 -12.48 26.97
CA GLY A 43 -39.79 -12.21 27.66
C GLY A 43 -38.63 -11.72 26.77
N GLU A 44 -38.83 -11.67 25.45
CA GLU A 44 -37.88 -11.08 24.50
C GLU A 44 -38.11 -9.57 24.29
N THR A 45 -37.11 -8.90 23.74
CA THR A 45 -37.19 -7.50 23.34
C THR A 45 -37.37 -7.36 21.82
N MET A 46 -38.21 -6.40 21.42
CA MET A 46 -38.47 -6.12 20.00
C MET A 46 -37.20 -5.77 19.21
N GLU A 47 -36.23 -5.11 19.85
CA GLU A 47 -34.94 -4.75 19.26
C GLU A 47 -34.15 -6.00 18.85
N VAL A 48 -34.03 -7.00 19.75
CA VAL A 48 -33.28 -8.23 19.48
C VAL A 48 -33.99 -9.09 18.43
N ALA A 49 -35.32 -9.17 18.51
CA ALA A 49 -36.12 -9.91 17.53
C ALA A 49 -35.95 -9.36 16.11
N GLU A 50 -35.89 -8.03 15.96
CA GLU A 50 -35.64 -7.36 14.68
C GLU A 50 -34.23 -7.64 14.15
N GLU A 51 -33.20 -7.56 14.99
CA GLU A 51 -31.82 -7.89 14.59
C GLU A 51 -31.66 -9.37 14.21
N ARG A 52 -32.36 -10.30 14.87
CA ARG A 52 -32.39 -11.71 14.47
C ARG A 52 -33.02 -11.91 13.09
N ALA A 53 -34.13 -11.24 12.80
CA ALA A 53 -34.75 -11.26 11.47
C ALA A 53 -33.80 -10.69 10.40
N LYS A 54 -33.12 -9.57 10.70
CA LYS A 54 -32.13 -8.97 9.82
C LYS A 54 -30.95 -9.91 9.58
N LYS A 55 -30.40 -10.55 10.61
CA LYS A 55 -29.28 -11.50 10.49
C LYS A 55 -29.65 -12.71 9.63
N ALA A 56 -30.88 -13.22 9.76
CA ALA A 56 -31.40 -14.28 8.89
C ALA A 56 -31.45 -13.83 7.41
N ALA A 57 -31.81 -12.57 7.15
CA ALA A 57 -31.79 -12.01 5.80
C ALA A 57 -30.35 -11.89 5.26
N VAL A 58 -29.40 -11.42 6.09
CA VAL A 58 -27.98 -11.29 5.74
C VAL A 58 -27.35 -12.64 5.41
N GLN A 59 -27.65 -13.68 6.20
CA GLN A 59 -27.14 -15.04 5.96
C GLN A 59 -27.60 -15.57 4.59
N LYS A 60 -28.89 -15.44 4.26
CA LYS A 60 -29.41 -15.83 2.94
C LYS A 60 -28.77 -15.02 1.80
N ALA A 61 -28.50 -13.73 2.01
CA ALA A 61 -27.80 -12.92 1.02
C ALA A 61 -26.35 -13.38 0.81
N ALA A 62 -25.63 -13.73 1.90
CA ALA A 62 -24.26 -14.23 1.83
C ALA A 62 -24.17 -15.57 1.08
N GLU A 63 -25.13 -16.48 1.30
CA GLU A 63 -25.24 -17.74 0.57
C GLU A 63 -25.38 -17.53 -0.95
N GLN A 64 -26.24 -16.58 -1.36
CA GLN A 64 -26.41 -16.22 -2.76
C GLN A 64 -25.17 -15.51 -3.33
N ALA A 65 -24.55 -14.61 -2.56
CA ALA A 65 -23.33 -13.90 -2.93
C ALA A 65 -22.13 -14.86 -3.10
N GLY A 66 -22.10 -15.95 -2.33
CA GLY A 66 -21.05 -16.98 -2.41
C GLY A 66 -20.93 -17.60 -3.81
N ALA A 67 -22.04 -17.77 -4.53
CA ALA A 67 -22.01 -18.27 -5.91
C ALA A 67 -21.26 -17.31 -6.86
N TYR A 68 -21.45 -16.00 -6.67
CA TYR A 68 -20.75 -14.98 -7.44
C TYR A 68 -19.26 -14.93 -7.09
N VAL A 69 -18.92 -14.91 -5.80
CA VAL A 69 -17.52 -14.93 -5.34
C VAL A 69 -16.80 -16.17 -5.88
N LYS A 70 -17.45 -17.35 -5.86
CA LYS A 70 -16.91 -18.58 -6.43
C LYS A 70 -16.67 -18.49 -7.94
N SER A 71 -17.60 -17.87 -8.67
CA SER A 71 -17.43 -17.64 -10.11
C SER A 71 -16.26 -16.70 -10.37
N TYR A 72 -16.17 -15.61 -9.60
CA TYR A 72 -15.12 -14.61 -9.71
C TYR A 72 -13.73 -15.21 -9.45
N THR A 73 -13.56 -15.96 -8.36
CA THR A 73 -12.27 -16.55 -7.97
C THR A 73 -11.83 -17.64 -8.94
N LYS A 74 -12.77 -18.42 -9.49
CA LYS A 74 -12.48 -19.41 -10.54
C LYS A 74 -11.96 -18.77 -11.82
N VAL A 75 -12.51 -17.62 -12.24
CA VAL A 75 -12.02 -16.85 -13.40
C VAL A 75 -10.58 -16.36 -13.18
N LYS A 76 -10.20 -16.09 -11.92
CA LYS A 76 -8.84 -15.70 -11.52
C LYS A 76 -7.89 -16.88 -11.22
N ASN A 77 -8.29 -18.12 -11.55
CA ASN A 77 -7.55 -19.35 -11.22
C ASN A 77 -7.24 -19.56 -9.73
N LEU A 78 -8.09 -19.03 -8.84
CA LEU A 78 -7.96 -19.22 -7.39
C LEU A 78 -8.92 -20.33 -6.93
N ALA A 79 -8.36 -21.45 -6.47
CA ALA A 79 -9.13 -22.53 -5.82
C ALA A 79 -9.24 -22.22 -4.32
N LEU A 80 -10.40 -21.72 -3.88
CA LEU A 80 -10.69 -21.45 -2.48
C LEU A 80 -11.61 -22.51 -1.88
N GLU A 81 -11.41 -22.80 -0.59
CA GLU A 81 -12.32 -23.62 0.20
C GLU A 81 -13.68 -22.92 0.39
N SER A 82 -14.73 -23.70 0.67
CA SER A 82 -16.11 -23.19 0.77
C SER A 82 -16.27 -22.12 1.85
N ASP A 83 -15.60 -22.28 2.98
CA ASP A 83 -15.72 -21.38 4.12
C ASP A 83 -15.09 -20.00 3.82
N PHE A 84 -14.01 -19.97 3.03
CA PHE A 84 -13.39 -18.74 2.56
C PHE A 84 -14.35 -17.94 1.66
N ILE A 85 -15.08 -18.64 0.79
CA ILE A 85 -16.05 -18.02 -0.13
C ILE A 85 -17.18 -17.36 0.66
N GLU A 86 -17.70 -18.02 1.70
CA GLU A 86 -18.76 -17.46 2.55
C GLU A 86 -18.28 -16.20 3.30
N VAL A 87 -17.08 -16.25 3.88
CA VAL A 87 -16.48 -15.11 4.61
C VAL A 87 -16.27 -13.91 3.68
N ILE A 88 -15.74 -14.13 2.48
CA ILE A 88 -15.51 -13.07 1.50
C ILE A 88 -16.85 -12.49 1.04
N ALA A 89 -17.84 -13.34 0.77
CA ALA A 89 -19.18 -12.90 0.39
C ALA A 89 -19.81 -12.03 1.48
N ASN A 90 -19.75 -12.46 2.74
CA ASN A 90 -20.30 -11.71 3.88
C ASN A 90 -19.63 -10.34 4.04
N HIS A 91 -18.29 -10.29 4.09
CA HIS A 91 -17.54 -9.06 4.31
C HIS A 91 -17.51 -8.09 3.11
N SER A 92 -17.87 -8.55 1.92
CA SER A 92 -17.88 -7.70 0.71
C SER A 92 -19.24 -7.06 0.43
N MET A 93 -20.30 -7.41 1.18
CA MET A 93 -21.62 -6.85 0.98
C MET A 93 -21.84 -5.56 1.78
N LYS A 94 -22.35 -4.54 1.10
CA LYS A 94 -23.02 -3.39 1.72
C LYS A 94 -24.50 -3.69 1.90
N ILE A 95 -24.96 -3.72 3.15
CA ILE A 95 -26.33 -4.08 3.51
C ILE A 95 -27.18 -2.82 3.71
N GLU A 96 -28.27 -2.72 2.95
CA GLU A 96 -29.32 -1.70 3.11
C GLU A 96 -30.63 -2.40 3.51
N VAL A 97 -31.28 -1.94 4.59
CA VAL A 97 -32.61 -2.46 4.96
C VAL A 97 -33.67 -1.69 4.18
N ILE A 98 -34.39 -2.38 3.30
CA ILE A 98 -35.38 -1.77 2.41
C ILE A 98 -36.82 -1.93 2.90
N GLU A 99 -37.09 -2.93 3.75
CA GLU A 99 -38.42 -3.15 4.31
C GLU A 99 -38.34 -3.77 5.70
N LYS A 100 -39.23 -3.32 6.60
CA LYS A 100 -39.44 -3.90 7.92
C LYS A 100 -40.94 -4.01 8.19
N LYS A 101 -41.42 -5.18 8.59
CA LYS A 101 -42.82 -5.41 8.98
C LYS A 101 -42.90 -6.13 10.31
N LYS A 102 -43.94 -5.82 11.08
CA LYS A 102 -44.29 -6.48 12.35
C LYS A 102 -45.72 -6.96 12.25
N THR A 103 -45.95 -8.24 12.49
CA THR A 103 -47.28 -8.86 12.42
C THR A 103 -47.55 -9.63 13.70
N VAL A 104 -48.66 -9.33 14.38
CA VAL A 104 -49.10 -10.08 15.57
C VAL A 104 -49.69 -11.42 15.11
N LEU A 105 -49.29 -12.52 15.75
CA LEU A 105 -49.72 -13.88 15.39
C LEU A 105 -50.71 -14.46 16.40
N GLY A 106 -52.01 -14.46 16.07
CA GLY A 106 -53.06 -15.15 16.84
C GLY A 106 -53.36 -14.53 18.22
N ASP A 107 -53.94 -15.34 19.12
CA ASP A 107 -54.31 -14.97 20.51
C ASP A 107 -53.14 -15.04 21.50
N VAL A 108 -51.96 -15.46 21.03
CA VAL A 108 -50.71 -15.49 21.80
C VAL A 108 -49.98 -14.18 21.50
N ASP A 109 -49.35 -13.55 22.51
CA ASP A 109 -48.57 -12.30 22.37
C ASP A 109 -47.28 -12.46 21.51
N ALA A 110 -47.31 -13.32 20.48
CA ALA A 110 -46.21 -13.58 19.56
C ALA A 110 -46.20 -12.56 18.41
N ILE A 111 -45.05 -11.95 18.15
CA ILE A 111 -44.88 -10.94 17.10
C ILE A 111 -43.88 -11.47 16.06
N ARG A 112 -44.32 -11.60 14.81
CA ARG A 112 -43.43 -11.90 13.68
C ARG A 112 -42.78 -10.62 13.18
N PHE A 113 -41.45 -10.60 13.20
CA PHE A 113 -40.61 -9.60 12.57
C PHE A 113 -40.19 -10.11 11.18
N TYR A 114 -40.38 -9.28 10.18
CA TYR A 114 -39.93 -9.51 8.81
C TYR A 114 -38.99 -8.36 8.41
N VAL A 115 -37.82 -8.72 7.89
CA VAL A 115 -36.82 -7.77 7.40
C VAL A 115 -36.42 -8.16 5.98
N LYS A 116 -36.49 -7.20 5.06
CA LYS A 116 -35.98 -7.34 3.70
C LYS A 116 -34.77 -6.43 3.53
N ILE A 117 -33.70 -6.99 2.98
CA ILE A 117 -32.45 -6.28 2.71
C ILE A 117 -32.12 -6.27 1.24
N LYS A 118 -31.41 -5.22 0.83
CA LYS A 118 -30.67 -5.13 -0.42
C LYS A 118 -29.19 -5.17 -0.08
N ALA A 119 -28.51 -6.23 -0.50
CA ALA A 119 -27.07 -6.39 -0.38
C ALA A 119 -26.40 -6.02 -1.71
N THR A 120 -25.44 -5.10 -1.67
CA THR A 120 -24.70 -4.65 -2.86
C THR A 120 -23.23 -5.01 -2.69
N MET A 121 -22.60 -5.59 -3.71
CA MET A 121 -21.20 -6.01 -3.66
C MET A 121 -20.49 -5.66 -4.97
N SER A 122 -19.34 -4.99 -4.87
CA SER A 122 -18.48 -4.63 -6.00
C SER A 122 -17.28 -5.58 -6.14
N GLN A 123 -16.67 -5.65 -7.34
CA GLN A 123 -15.45 -6.42 -7.54
C GLN A 123 -14.29 -5.89 -6.68
N GLU A 124 -14.18 -4.57 -6.50
CA GLU A 124 -13.15 -3.95 -5.67
C GLU A 124 -13.23 -4.40 -4.21
N GLU A 125 -14.43 -4.54 -3.65
CA GLU A 125 -14.65 -5.05 -2.29
C GLU A 125 -14.28 -6.52 -2.18
N ILE A 126 -14.63 -7.34 -3.18
CA ILE A 126 -14.25 -8.75 -3.23
C ILE A 126 -12.73 -8.89 -3.26
N GLU A 127 -12.04 -8.16 -4.14
CA GLU A 127 -10.58 -8.20 -4.23
C GLU A 127 -9.90 -7.71 -2.95
N SER A 128 -10.42 -6.64 -2.35
CA SER A 128 -9.92 -6.12 -1.07
C SER A 128 -10.03 -7.15 0.04
N ASN A 129 -11.21 -7.76 0.21
CA ASN A 129 -11.45 -8.75 1.26
C ASN A 129 -10.75 -10.09 0.98
N LEU A 130 -10.66 -10.51 -0.28
CA LEU A 130 -9.88 -11.67 -0.70
C LEU A 130 -8.42 -11.50 -0.30
N LYS A 131 -7.82 -10.34 -0.59
CA LYS A 131 -6.43 -10.06 -0.18
C LYS A 131 -6.27 -10.11 1.34
N LYS A 132 -7.20 -9.52 2.10
CA LYS A 132 -7.15 -9.55 3.58
C LYS A 132 -7.22 -10.97 4.13
N VAL A 133 -8.18 -11.77 3.67
CA VAL A 133 -8.38 -13.15 4.13
C VAL A 133 -7.21 -14.05 3.73
N MET A 134 -6.61 -13.83 2.55
CA MET A 134 -5.39 -14.53 2.13
C MET A 134 -4.17 -14.17 2.98
N GLN A 135 -4.09 -12.93 3.47
CA GLN A 135 -3.00 -12.46 4.33
C GLN A 135 -3.19 -12.86 5.80
N ASP A 136 -4.44 -12.96 6.26
CA ASP A 136 -4.78 -13.24 7.64
C ASP A 136 -5.95 -14.25 7.74
N GLN A 137 -5.59 -15.52 7.83
CA GLN A 137 -6.56 -16.62 7.97
C GLN A 137 -7.34 -16.58 9.29
N SER A 138 -6.87 -15.86 10.33
CA SER A 138 -7.61 -15.73 11.59
C SER A 138 -8.97 -15.05 11.43
N ILE A 139 -9.18 -14.33 10.32
CA ILE A 139 -10.47 -13.73 9.95
C ILE A 139 -11.54 -14.82 9.73
N VAL A 140 -11.18 -15.93 9.07
CA VAL A 140 -12.09 -17.04 8.77
C VAL A 140 -12.49 -17.75 10.07
N ASP A 141 -11.51 -18.07 10.91
CA ASP A 141 -11.75 -18.74 12.19
C ASP A 141 -12.59 -17.86 13.13
N SER A 142 -12.30 -16.55 13.20
CA SER A 142 -13.07 -15.60 13.99
C SER A 142 -14.54 -15.52 13.55
N TYR A 143 -14.78 -15.47 12.24
CA TYR A 143 -16.12 -15.50 11.66
C TYR A 143 -16.84 -16.80 11.99
N ASN A 144 -16.19 -17.95 11.79
CA ASN A 144 -16.78 -19.27 12.06
C ASN A 144 -17.12 -19.47 13.53
N ARG A 145 -16.25 -19.03 14.46
CA ARG A 145 -16.52 -19.03 15.92
C ARG A 145 -17.76 -18.20 16.24
N LEU A 146 -17.82 -16.97 15.73
CA LEU A 146 -18.94 -16.07 15.98
C LEU A 146 -20.26 -16.59 15.38
N LYS A 147 -20.22 -17.15 14.17
CA LYS A 147 -21.36 -17.83 13.54
C LYS A 147 -21.86 -18.99 14.41
N SER A 148 -20.95 -19.84 14.89
CA SER A 148 -21.27 -20.94 15.81
C SER A 148 -21.93 -20.45 17.10
N ASP A 149 -21.45 -19.34 17.67
CA ASP A 149 -22.02 -18.77 18.89
C ASP A 149 -23.45 -18.24 18.67
N PHE A 150 -23.70 -17.56 17.55
CA PHE A 150 -25.05 -17.15 17.18
C PHE A 150 -25.99 -18.35 16.97
N GLU A 151 -25.52 -19.43 16.33
CA GLU A 151 -26.32 -20.64 16.15
C GLU A 151 -26.65 -21.34 17.47
N LYS A 152 -25.68 -21.44 18.40
CA LYS A 152 -25.89 -21.99 19.74
C LYS A 152 -26.90 -21.15 20.54
N GLN A 153 -26.75 -19.82 20.52
CA GLN A 153 -27.69 -18.90 21.17
C GLN A 153 -29.09 -18.99 20.57
N ASN A 154 -29.22 -19.12 19.24
CA ASN A 154 -30.52 -19.33 18.60
C ASN A 154 -31.17 -20.63 19.10
N LYS A 155 -30.43 -21.74 19.16
CA LYS A 155 -30.94 -23.03 19.66
C LYS A 155 -31.36 -22.97 21.12
N GLU A 156 -30.57 -22.34 21.98
CA GLU A 156 -30.90 -22.18 23.40
C GLU A 156 -32.09 -21.24 23.59
N MET A 157 -32.19 -20.17 22.80
CA MET A 157 -33.36 -19.28 22.82
C MET A 157 -34.65 -20.03 22.47
N GLU A 158 -34.65 -20.83 21.40
CA GLU A 158 -35.81 -21.65 21.03
C GLU A 158 -36.17 -22.69 22.10
N ARG A 159 -35.17 -23.24 22.79
CA ARG A 159 -35.41 -24.14 23.93
C ARG A 159 -36.06 -23.40 25.10
N LEU A 160 -35.54 -22.23 25.48
CA LEU A 160 -36.07 -21.42 26.58
C LEU A 160 -37.49 -20.95 26.29
N LYS A 161 -37.81 -20.59 25.05
CA LYS A 161 -39.18 -20.26 24.61
C LYS A 161 -40.15 -21.39 24.88
N ARG A 162 -39.82 -22.62 24.43
CA ARG A 162 -40.65 -23.81 24.67
C ARG A 162 -40.82 -24.10 26.15
N GLN A 163 -39.78 -23.91 26.96
CA GLN A 163 -39.88 -24.08 28.41
C GLN A 163 -40.79 -23.01 29.03
N LEU A 164 -40.72 -21.76 28.57
CA LEU A 164 -41.54 -20.67 29.08
C LEU A 164 -43.03 -20.89 28.82
N GLU A 165 -43.38 -21.42 27.65
CA GLU A 165 -44.76 -21.78 27.29
C GLU A 165 -45.37 -22.81 28.25
N LEU A 166 -44.55 -23.76 28.71
CA LEU A 166 -44.97 -24.86 29.59
C LEU A 166 -44.87 -24.54 31.09
N ALA A 167 -44.12 -23.51 31.47
CA ALA A 167 -43.84 -23.19 32.86
C ALA A 167 -45.02 -22.51 33.57
N THR A 168 -45.07 -22.58 34.91
CA THR A 168 -46.08 -21.89 35.73
C THR A 168 -45.44 -21.21 36.93
N GLY A 169 -46.05 -20.12 37.43
CA GLY A 169 -45.62 -19.46 38.67
C GLY A 169 -44.15 -19.01 38.66
N GLY A 170 -43.40 -19.38 39.72
CA GLY A 170 -42.01 -18.96 39.92
C GLY A 170 -41.02 -19.43 38.85
N ASP A 171 -41.33 -20.52 38.14
CA ASP A 171 -40.46 -21.02 37.06
C ASP A 171 -40.56 -20.17 35.79
N LYS A 172 -41.72 -19.53 35.52
CA LYS A 172 -41.83 -18.53 34.44
C LYS A 172 -40.86 -17.36 34.66
N MET A 173 -40.74 -16.89 35.91
CA MET A 173 -39.85 -15.76 36.24
C MET A 173 -38.37 -16.13 36.08
N LYS A 174 -37.98 -17.35 36.45
CA LYS A 174 -36.61 -17.85 36.24
C LYS A 174 -36.28 -17.97 34.76
N ILE A 175 -37.17 -18.55 33.95
CA ILE A 175 -36.96 -18.72 32.51
C ILE A 175 -36.92 -17.37 31.80
N ALA A 176 -37.79 -16.42 32.17
CA ALA A 176 -37.75 -15.06 31.64
C ALA A 176 -36.41 -14.35 31.93
N LYS A 177 -35.81 -14.59 33.11
CA LYS A 177 -34.47 -14.08 33.42
C LYS A 177 -33.40 -14.70 32.53
N LEU A 178 -33.44 -16.02 32.29
CA LEU A 178 -32.52 -16.70 31.39
C LEU A 178 -32.64 -16.18 29.94
N ILE A 179 -33.87 -15.93 29.46
CA ILE A 179 -34.11 -15.31 28.15
C ILE A 179 -33.43 -13.92 28.09
N SER A 180 -33.62 -13.10 29.12
CA SER A 180 -32.97 -11.78 29.19
C SER A 180 -31.43 -11.87 29.23
N GLU A 181 -30.87 -12.87 29.90
CA GLU A 181 -29.43 -13.12 29.91
C GLU A 181 -28.92 -13.56 28.52
N GLU A 182 -29.64 -14.43 27.83
CA GLU A 182 -29.31 -14.82 26.45
C GLU A 182 -29.46 -13.67 25.45
N GLU A 183 -30.42 -12.75 25.64
CA GLU A 183 -30.50 -11.53 24.85
C GLU A 183 -29.29 -10.62 25.05
N LYS A 184 -28.81 -10.47 26.30
CA LYS A 184 -27.59 -9.70 26.57
C LYS A 184 -26.38 -10.32 25.87
N LYS A 185 -26.23 -11.64 25.92
CA LYS A 185 -25.15 -12.34 25.20
C LYS A 185 -25.27 -12.19 23.68
N TYR A 186 -26.50 -12.21 23.14
CA TYR A 186 -26.73 -11.95 21.71
C TYR A 186 -26.32 -10.53 21.33
N LYS A 187 -26.74 -9.52 22.10
CA LYS A 187 -26.32 -8.12 21.89
C LYS A 187 -24.80 -7.97 22.00
N ALA A 188 -24.16 -8.66 22.95
CA ALA A 188 -22.71 -8.67 23.07
C ALA A 188 -22.03 -9.20 21.80
N ASN A 189 -22.56 -10.29 21.22
CA ASN A 189 -22.07 -10.84 19.96
C ASN A 189 -22.29 -9.91 18.76
N LEU A 190 -23.37 -9.12 18.73
CA LEU A 190 -23.55 -8.07 17.71
C LEU A 190 -22.49 -6.97 17.81
N TRP A 191 -22.12 -6.56 19.03
CA TRP A 191 -21.03 -5.60 19.24
C TRP A 191 -19.67 -6.20 18.86
N LEU A 192 -19.44 -7.48 19.14
CA LEU A 192 -18.26 -8.22 18.72
C LEU A 192 -18.15 -8.28 17.18
N GLU A 193 -19.24 -8.65 16.50
CA GLU A 193 -19.34 -8.67 15.03
C GLU A 193 -18.97 -7.30 14.43
N ARG A 194 -19.54 -6.24 15.00
CA ARG A 194 -19.25 -4.86 14.60
C ARG A 194 -17.77 -4.51 14.82
N ALA A 195 -17.18 -4.91 15.94
CA ALA A 195 -15.77 -4.64 16.24
C ALA A 195 -14.83 -5.31 15.25
N GLN A 196 -15.15 -6.55 14.83
CA GLN A 196 -14.37 -7.29 13.83
C GLN A 196 -14.45 -6.67 12.44
N GLN A 197 -15.62 -6.11 12.07
CA GLN A 197 -15.81 -5.41 10.79
C GLN A 197 -15.04 -4.07 10.73
N LEU A 198 -14.94 -3.34 11.85
CA LEU A 198 -14.26 -2.04 11.97
C LEU A 198 -12.73 -2.16 12.09
N SER A 199 -12.15 -3.33 11.81
CA SER A 199 -10.73 -3.62 12.09
C SER A 199 -9.74 -2.99 11.10
N SER A 200 -10.15 -2.00 10.32
CA SER A 200 -9.24 -1.24 9.46
C SER A 200 -8.38 -0.25 10.27
N LEU A 201 -7.17 0.06 9.80
CA LEU A 201 -6.24 0.97 10.49
C LEU A 201 -6.84 2.38 10.78
N PHE A 202 -7.88 2.79 10.05
CA PHE A 202 -8.53 4.10 10.21
C PHE A 202 -9.72 4.10 11.18
N GLU A 203 -10.21 2.94 11.61
CA GLU A 203 -11.43 2.79 12.43
C GLU A 203 -11.15 2.11 13.80
N ARG A 204 -9.89 2.14 14.22
CA ARG A 204 -9.40 1.42 15.40
C ARG A 204 -10.09 1.86 16.70
N GLU A 205 -10.34 3.15 16.87
CA GLU A 205 -11.01 3.66 18.07
C GLU A 205 -12.44 3.14 18.20
N GLU A 206 -13.18 3.12 17.08
CA GLU A 206 -14.53 2.60 17.00
C GLU A 206 -14.56 1.09 17.28
N ALA A 207 -13.60 0.34 16.74
CA ALA A 207 -13.44 -1.09 17.02
C ALA A 207 -13.20 -1.34 18.52
N LEU A 208 -12.29 -0.58 19.15
CA LEU A 208 -12.02 -0.70 20.59
C LEU A 208 -13.25 -0.37 21.45
N LYS A 209 -14.02 0.66 21.08
CA LYS A 209 -15.30 1.00 21.74
C LYS A 209 -16.31 -0.13 21.60
N ALA A 210 -16.40 -0.76 20.43
CA ALA A 210 -17.30 -1.88 20.18
C ALA A 210 -16.90 -3.13 21.00
N TYR A 211 -15.61 -3.49 21.07
CA TYR A 211 -15.14 -4.58 21.93
C TYR A 211 -15.46 -4.34 23.41
N LYS A 212 -15.26 -3.11 23.92
CA LYS A 212 -15.59 -2.76 25.31
C LYS A 212 -17.08 -2.91 25.59
N LYS A 213 -17.95 -2.45 24.68
CA LYS A 213 -19.40 -2.63 24.80
C LYS A 213 -19.82 -4.09 24.77
N ALA A 214 -19.15 -4.93 23.96
CA ALA A 214 -19.38 -6.37 23.98
C ALA A 214 -19.07 -6.94 25.38
N LEU A 215 -17.93 -6.56 25.97
CA LEU A 215 -17.51 -7.03 27.29
C LEU A 215 -18.36 -6.47 28.45
N GLU A 216 -18.92 -5.27 28.33
CA GLU A 216 -19.89 -4.72 29.28
C GLU A 216 -21.18 -5.56 29.33
N LEU A 217 -21.60 -6.12 28.20
CA LEU A 217 -22.80 -6.94 28.08
C LEU A 217 -22.54 -8.42 28.40
N ASN A 218 -21.36 -8.93 28.02
CA ASN A 218 -20.92 -10.28 28.31
C ASN A 218 -19.39 -10.31 28.58
N PRO A 219 -18.96 -10.42 29.85
CA PRO A 219 -17.54 -10.46 30.20
C PRO A 219 -16.86 -11.79 29.84
N ASP A 220 -17.60 -12.81 29.41
CA ASP A 220 -17.09 -14.14 29.06
C ASP A 220 -16.97 -14.30 27.53
N LEU A 221 -16.43 -13.28 26.86
CA LEU A 221 -16.16 -13.29 25.42
C LEU A 221 -14.66 -13.34 25.13
N PRO A 222 -14.05 -14.52 24.96
CA PRO A 222 -12.62 -14.64 24.66
C PRO A 222 -12.22 -13.88 23.39
N GLN A 223 -13.08 -13.85 22.38
CA GLN A 223 -12.84 -13.16 21.11
C GLN A 223 -12.71 -11.64 21.27
N ALA A 224 -13.42 -11.04 22.24
CA ALA A 224 -13.34 -9.60 22.47
C ALA A 224 -12.01 -9.21 23.13
N TYR A 225 -11.54 -10.00 24.10
CA TYR A 225 -10.22 -9.80 24.69
C TYR A 225 -9.09 -10.04 23.67
N PHE A 226 -9.20 -11.09 22.85
CA PHE A 226 -8.29 -11.36 21.74
C PHE A 226 -8.24 -10.16 20.77
N GLY A 227 -9.40 -9.66 20.35
CA GLY A 227 -9.49 -8.52 19.45
C GLY A 227 -8.86 -7.26 20.02
N ILE A 228 -9.08 -6.94 21.30
CA ILE A 228 -8.46 -5.79 21.97
C ILE A 228 -6.93 -5.92 21.97
N ALA A 229 -6.40 -7.08 22.33
CA ALA A 229 -4.97 -7.30 22.35
C ALA A 229 -4.33 -7.23 20.96
N LYS A 230 -5.02 -7.75 19.93
CA LYS A 230 -4.57 -7.63 18.53
C LYS A 230 -4.50 -6.16 18.11
N LEU A 231 -5.54 -5.38 18.40
CA LEU A 231 -5.52 -3.93 18.13
C LEU A 231 -4.34 -3.24 18.81
N ILE A 232 -4.08 -3.56 20.09
CA ILE A 232 -2.94 -2.98 20.83
C ILE A 232 -1.62 -3.36 20.16
N LEU A 233 -1.44 -4.64 19.78
CA LEU A 233 -0.23 -5.09 19.07
C LEU A 233 -0.01 -4.32 17.77
N ASP A 234 -1.08 -4.12 16.99
CA ASP A 234 -1.05 -3.41 15.71
C ASP A 234 -0.74 -1.90 15.86
N GLU A 235 -0.97 -1.29 17.03
CA GLU A 235 -0.53 0.09 17.29
C GLU A 235 0.97 0.19 17.58
N ASN A 236 1.55 -0.88 18.10
CA ASN A 236 2.91 -0.91 18.63
C ASN A 236 3.86 -1.65 17.67
N ILE A 237 3.70 -1.42 16.37
CA ILE A 237 4.57 -1.94 15.31
C ILE A 237 5.80 -1.02 15.17
N GLY A 238 6.96 -1.62 14.86
CA GLY A 238 8.22 -0.90 14.64
C GLY A 238 9.03 -0.65 15.91
N GLU A 239 10.32 -0.36 15.73
CA GLU A 239 11.25 -0.05 16.81
C GLU A 239 10.90 1.30 17.45
N PRO A 240 11.09 1.47 18.77
CA PRO A 240 10.92 2.77 19.44
C PRO A 240 12.00 3.76 18.97
N ILE A 241 11.62 5.03 18.80
CA ILE A 241 12.54 6.12 18.42
C ILE A 241 13.33 6.60 19.64
N ASP A 242 12.73 6.56 20.82
CA ASP A 242 13.35 6.98 22.08
C ASP A 242 12.88 6.13 23.27
N ASP A 243 13.51 6.34 24.44
CA ASP A 243 13.21 5.59 25.67
C ASP A 243 11.78 5.84 26.18
N LYS A 244 11.20 7.01 25.89
CA LYS A 244 9.84 7.33 26.31
C LYS A 244 8.82 6.52 25.50
N GLU A 245 8.99 6.46 24.18
CA GLU A 245 8.17 5.62 23.31
C GLU A 245 8.34 4.14 23.67
N LYS A 246 9.56 3.71 24.02
CA LYS A 246 9.83 2.36 24.51
C LYS A 246 9.01 2.02 25.76
N GLU A 247 8.98 2.90 26.76
CA GLU A 247 8.18 2.72 27.99
C GLU A 247 6.67 2.67 27.70
N GLU A 248 6.17 3.56 26.83
CA GLU A 248 4.76 3.61 26.43
C GLU A 248 4.34 2.34 25.67
N LYS A 249 5.18 1.86 24.74
CA LYS A 249 4.99 0.59 24.02
C LYS A 249 4.98 -0.59 24.97
N LEU A 250 5.94 -0.66 25.90
CA LEU A 250 6.03 -1.73 26.89
C LEU A 250 4.77 -1.81 27.77
N LYS A 251 4.29 -0.67 28.26
CA LYS A 251 3.05 -0.59 29.05
C LYS A 251 1.84 -1.08 28.24
N SER A 252 1.76 -0.69 26.98
CA SER A 252 0.68 -1.10 26.08
C SER A 252 0.72 -2.61 25.81
N LEU A 253 1.89 -3.16 25.53
CA LEU A 253 2.04 -4.60 25.28
C LEU A 253 1.77 -5.46 26.53
N LYS A 254 2.15 -5.01 27.73
CA LYS A 254 1.76 -5.68 28.99
C LYS A 254 0.24 -5.73 29.16
N LYS A 255 -0.47 -4.66 28.80
CA LYS A 255 -1.94 -4.66 28.77
C LYS A 255 -2.50 -5.60 27.69
N ALA A 256 -1.85 -5.72 26.54
CA ALA A 256 -2.25 -6.69 25.52
C ALA A 256 -2.10 -8.13 26.05
N GLU A 257 -0.99 -8.42 26.74
CA GLU A 257 -0.74 -9.71 27.39
C GLU A 257 -1.84 -10.07 28.42
N GLU A 258 -2.24 -9.11 29.27
CA GLU A 258 -3.35 -9.29 30.23
C GLU A 258 -4.66 -9.69 29.54
N ASN A 259 -4.99 -9.01 28.43
CA ASN A 259 -6.19 -9.33 27.65
C ASN A 259 -6.09 -10.73 27.04
N ILE A 260 -4.95 -11.11 26.46
CA ILE A 260 -4.78 -12.46 25.93
C ILE A 260 -4.82 -13.54 27.01
N ASN A 261 -4.26 -13.27 28.19
CA ASN A 261 -4.37 -14.18 29.32
C ASN A 261 -5.83 -14.43 29.71
N LYS A 262 -6.67 -13.38 29.70
CA LYS A 262 -8.11 -13.52 29.93
C LYS A 262 -8.81 -14.28 28.80
N ALA A 263 -8.43 -14.07 27.55
CA ALA A 263 -8.96 -14.82 26.41
C ALA A 263 -8.68 -16.32 26.53
N ILE A 264 -7.43 -16.69 26.84
CA ILE A 264 -7.00 -18.09 27.02
C ILE A 264 -7.66 -18.73 28.24
N LEU A 265 -7.87 -17.97 29.33
CA LEU A 265 -8.59 -18.46 30.50
C LEU A 265 -10.06 -18.81 30.19
N LEU A 266 -10.68 -18.06 29.29
CA LEU A 266 -12.07 -18.29 28.88
C LEU A 266 -12.20 -19.39 27.81
N ASP A 267 -11.19 -19.57 26.96
CA ASP A 267 -11.12 -20.66 25.96
C ASP A 267 -9.69 -21.22 25.86
N GLU A 268 -9.43 -22.33 26.55
CA GLU A 268 -8.13 -23.02 26.57
C GLU A 268 -7.77 -23.69 25.22
N ASN A 269 -8.71 -23.74 24.28
CA ASN A 269 -8.51 -24.25 22.92
C ASN A 269 -8.41 -23.12 21.88
N TYR A 270 -8.21 -21.86 22.32
CA TYR A 270 -8.05 -20.72 21.44
C TYR A 270 -6.62 -20.67 20.85
N ALA A 271 -6.37 -21.45 19.80
CA ALA A 271 -5.07 -21.61 19.16
C ALA A 271 -4.40 -20.27 18.81
N GLU A 272 -5.18 -19.36 18.22
CA GLU A 272 -4.76 -18.04 17.76
C GLU A 272 -4.37 -17.13 18.93
N ALA A 273 -5.01 -17.28 20.10
CA ALA A 273 -4.67 -16.53 21.30
C ALA A 273 -3.28 -16.92 21.83
N TYR A 274 -2.93 -18.20 21.82
CA TYR A 274 -1.56 -18.64 22.15
C TYR A 274 -0.53 -18.08 21.16
N ALA A 275 -0.84 -18.14 19.85
CA ALA A 275 0.04 -17.58 18.83
C ALA A 275 0.27 -16.07 19.02
N LEU A 276 -0.80 -15.34 19.35
CA LEU A 276 -0.73 -13.90 19.60
C LEU A 276 0.02 -13.58 20.90
N ARG A 277 -0.18 -14.36 21.97
CA ARG A 277 0.58 -14.21 23.22
C ARG A 277 2.07 -14.43 23.01
N ALA A 278 2.46 -15.45 22.24
CA ALA A 278 3.85 -15.71 21.90
C ALA A 278 4.51 -14.49 21.22
N ASN A 279 3.81 -13.85 20.28
CA ASN A 279 4.29 -12.64 19.61
C ASN A 279 4.38 -11.44 20.56
N ILE A 280 3.37 -11.23 21.41
CA ILE A 280 3.38 -10.15 22.42
C ILE A 280 4.56 -10.33 23.39
N ILE A 281 4.73 -11.53 23.95
CA ILE A 281 5.82 -11.85 24.88
C ILE A 281 7.19 -11.66 24.20
N TYR A 282 7.33 -12.09 22.94
CA TYR A 282 8.55 -11.86 22.16
C TYR A 282 8.85 -10.37 21.99
N LYS A 283 7.87 -9.53 21.68
CA LYS A 283 8.07 -8.08 21.59
C LYS A 283 8.40 -7.43 22.93
N ILE A 284 7.72 -7.84 24.01
CA ILE A 284 8.01 -7.37 25.36
C ILE A 284 9.47 -7.67 25.70
N LYS A 285 9.94 -8.89 25.41
CA LYS A 285 11.34 -9.29 25.61
C LYS A 285 12.31 -8.29 24.96
N TRP A 286 12.11 -7.96 23.68
CA TRP A 286 12.98 -7.00 22.97
C TRP A 286 12.96 -5.59 23.56
N LEU A 287 11.84 -5.17 24.14
CA LEU A 287 11.72 -3.84 24.75
C LEU A 287 12.28 -3.79 26.17
N VAL A 288 12.32 -4.89 26.91
CA VAL A 288 12.88 -4.88 28.28
C VAL A 288 14.42 -4.88 28.24
N GLY A 289 15.04 -5.53 27.25
CA GLY A 289 16.51 -5.63 27.15
C GLY A 289 17.11 -6.62 28.16
N GLU A 290 18.42 -6.54 28.41
CA GLU A 290 19.20 -7.50 29.22
C GLU A 290 18.91 -7.48 30.74
N GLU A 291 17.96 -6.67 31.22
CA GLU A 291 17.70 -6.46 32.66
C GLU A 291 16.77 -7.52 33.31
N GLU A 292 16.07 -8.37 32.53
CA GLU A 292 15.19 -9.44 33.03
C GLU A 292 15.65 -10.85 32.55
N ASP A 293 15.18 -11.93 33.21
CA ASP A 293 15.56 -13.32 32.90
C ASP A 293 15.10 -13.74 31.49
N GLU A 294 15.98 -13.52 30.52
CA GLU A 294 15.75 -13.77 29.10
C GLU A 294 15.34 -15.23 28.79
N LYS A 295 15.81 -16.17 29.61
CA LYS A 295 15.48 -17.59 29.50
C LYS A 295 13.99 -17.83 29.77
N ASP A 296 13.41 -17.12 30.75
CA ASP A 296 11.99 -17.21 31.09
C ASP A 296 11.10 -16.74 29.93
N TYR A 297 11.45 -15.63 29.28
CA TYR A 297 10.74 -15.16 28.08
C TYR A 297 10.82 -16.18 26.95
N ASN A 298 12.01 -16.69 26.64
CA ASN A 298 12.19 -17.69 25.60
C ASN A 298 11.41 -18.99 25.88
N ASP A 299 11.34 -19.45 27.13
CA ASP A 299 10.57 -20.64 27.52
C ASP A 299 9.05 -20.38 27.40
N LYS A 300 8.56 -19.20 27.80
CA LYS A 300 7.16 -18.80 27.64
C LYS A 300 6.74 -18.73 26.17
N VAL A 301 7.55 -18.12 25.31
CA VAL A 301 7.28 -18.02 23.87
C VAL A 301 7.21 -19.41 23.23
N LEU A 302 8.19 -20.29 23.50
CA LEU A 302 8.16 -21.65 22.96
C LEU A 302 6.97 -22.47 23.45
N LYS A 303 6.58 -22.31 24.73
CA LYS A 303 5.41 -22.99 25.28
C LYS A 303 4.14 -22.60 24.52
N ASP A 304 3.95 -21.32 24.25
CA ASP A 304 2.79 -20.82 23.54
C ASP A 304 2.79 -21.20 22.06
N ILE A 305 3.95 -21.14 21.38
CA ILE A 305 4.09 -21.63 20.00
C ILE A 305 3.69 -23.11 19.91
N ASN A 306 4.24 -23.95 20.78
CA ASN A 306 3.94 -25.39 20.78
C ASN A 306 2.46 -25.66 21.05
N ARG A 307 1.84 -24.89 21.96
CA ARG A 307 0.41 -25.01 22.25
C ARG A 307 -0.45 -24.56 21.06
N ALA A 308 -0.10 -23.44 20.41
CA ALA A 308 -0.78 -22.95 19.22
C ALA A 308 -0.71 -23.97 18.07
N LEU A 309 0.48 -24.53 17.81
CA LEU A 309 0.67 -25.57 16.79
C LEU A 309 -0.12 -26.84 17.11
N ALA A 310 -0.13 -27.29 18.37
CA ALA A 310 -0.91 -28.46 18.80
C ALA A 310 -2.42 -28.27 18.64
N LEU A 311 -2.90 -27.02 18.74
CA LEU A 311 -4.28 -26.63 18.49
C LEU A 311 -4.56 -26.29 17.02
N ASN A 312 -3.61 -26.54 16.12
CA ASN A 312 -3.71 -26.26 14.68
C ASN A 312 -3.92 -24.78 14.32
N ALA A 313 -3.22 -23.86 15.00
CA ALA A 313 -3.25 -22.44 14.62
C ALA A 313 -2.92 -22.25 13.12
N PRO A 314 -3.65 -21.35 12.41
CA PRO A 314 -3.53 -21.20 10.96
C PRO A 314 -2.21 -20.54 10.53
N ASN A 315 -1.58 -19.76 11.40
CA ASN A 315 -0.36 -18.99 11.10
C ASN A 315 0.95 -19.79 11.29
N LYS A 316 1.00 -21.03 10.80
CA LYS A 316 2.14 -21.95 10.98
C LYS A 316 3.47 -21.37 10.47
N LEU A 317 3.45 -20.70 9.31
CA LEU A 317 4.60 -20.00 8.74
C LEU A 317 5.27 -19.07 9.77
N GLU A 318 4.48 -18.19 10.38
CA GLU A 318 4.97 -17.19 11.34
C GLU A 318 5.36 -17.81 12.67
N LEU A 319 4.67 -18.87 13.10
CA LEU A 319 5.02 -19.62 14.31
C LEU A 319 6.38 -20.32 14.18
N TYR A 320 6.64 -21.00 13.07
CA TYR A 320 7.93 -21.65 12.83
C TYR A 320 9.07 -20.63 12.64
N LYS A 321 8.81 -19.49 11.98
CA LYS A 321 9.76 -18.36 11.93
C LYS A 321 10.12 -17.88 13.34
N LEU A 322 9.11 -17.59 14.17
CA LEU A 322 9.32 -17.13 15.54
C LEU A 322 10.08 -18.17 16.36
N GLN A 323 9.74 -19.46 16.22
CA GLN A 323 10.45 -20.54 16.89
C GLN A 323 11.92 -20.62 16.50
N ALA A 324 12.24 -20.45 15.21
CA ALA A 324 13.61 -20.37 14.73
C ALA A 324 14.38 -19.20 15.36
N PHE A 325 13.77 -18.01 15.43
CA PHE A 325 14.39 -16.86 16.08
C PHE A 325 14.70 -17.11 17.55
N ILE A 326 13.80 -17.77 18.30
CA ILE A 326 14.07 -18.13 19.70
C ILE A 326 15.23 -19.13 19.82
N TYR A 327 15.39 -20.08 18.89
CA TYR A 327 16.54 -20.99 18.92
C TYR A 327 17.86 -20.29 18.56
N ILE A 328 17.85 -19.33 17.64
CA ILE A 328 19.02 -18.50 17.31
C ILE A 328 19.42 -17.65 18.52
N ASP A 329 18.44 -17.11 19.23
CA ASP A 329 18.67 -16.32 20.43
C ASP A 329 19.24 -17.15 21.59
N ARG A 330 18.70 -18.35 21.83
CA ARG A 330 19.28 -19.31 22.79
C ARG A 330 20.71 -19.71 22.43
N LEU A 331 20.99 -19.87 21.14
CA LEU A 331 22.34 -20.09 20.64
C LEU A 331 23.25 -18.91 21.00
N GLN A 332 22.82 -17.67 20.74
CA GLN A 332 23.59 -16.47 21.07
C GLN A 332 23.91 -16.39 22.57
N ASN A 333 22.93 -16.66 23.42
CA ASN A 333 23.09 -16.63 24.88
C ASN A 333 23.99 -17.75 25.39
N ALA A 334 23.83 -18.97 24.87
CA ALA A 334 24.72 -20.08 25.20
C ALA A 334 26.18 -19.75 24.84
N VAL A 335 26.41 -19.16 23.66
CA VAL A 335 27.75 -18.72 23.24
C VAL A 335 28.30 -17.65 24.17
N LEU A 336 27.50 -16.64 24.55
CA LEU A 336 27.92 -15.57 25.46
C LEU A 336 28.35 -16.11 26.83
N GLU A 337 27.58 -17.03 27.42
CA GLU A 337 27.93 -17.64 28.70
C GLU A 337 29.22 -18.48 28.62
N LEU A 338 29.40 -19.24 27.54
CA LEU A 338 30.62 -20.02 27.32
C LEU A 338 31.88 -19.14 27.20
N ILE A 339 31.75 -17.99 26.52
CA ILE A 339 32.83 -16.99 26.43
C ILE A 339 33.16 -16.45 27.83
N LYS A 340 32.16 -16.13 28.66
CA LYS A 340 32.37 -15.66 30.04
C LYS A 340 33.11 -16.69 30.89
N GLU A 341 32.74 -17.97 30.77
CA GLU A 341 33.34 -19.06 31.53
C GLU A 341 34.71 -19.54 30.98
N ARG A 342 35.14 -19.04 29.81
CA ARG A 342 36.31 -19.53 29.04
C ARG A 342 36.26 -21.04 28.79
N ARG A 343 35.07 -21.61 28.64
CA ARG A 343 34.85 -23.05 28.41
C ARG A 343 34.62 -23.31 26.93
N PHE A 344 35.43 -24.21 26.35
CA PHE A 344 35.41 -24.51 24.90
C PHE A 344 35.55 -26.00 24.59
N ALA A 345 35.16 -26.89 25.51
CA ALA A 345 35.29 -28.33 25.26
C ALA A 345 34.23 -28.85 24.26
N ASP A 346 34.43 -30.08 23.78
CA ASP A 346 33.61 -30.68 22.72
C ASP A 346 32.12 -30.78 23.08
N SER A 347 31.80 -30.93 24.37
CA SER A 347 30.43 -30.96 24.88
C SER A 347 29.68 -29.66 24.63
N GLU A 348 30.35 -28.52 24.76
CA GLU A 348 29.78 -27.19 24.62
C GLU A 348 29.61 -26.82 23.15
N GLN A 349 30.53 -27.25 22.28
CA GLN A 349 30.38 -27.13 20.82
C GLN A 349 29.16 -27.91 20.32
N LYS A 350 28.92 -29.11 20.86
CA LYS A 350 27.75 -29.94 20.51
C LYS A 350 26.41 -29.28 20.89
N LEU A 351 26.38 -28.52 21.99
CA LEU A 351 25.18 -27.78 22.40
C LEU A 351 24.84 -26.67 21.40
N ILE A 352 25.85 -25.97 20.90
CA ILE A 352 25.70 -24.92 19.89
C ILE A 352 25.23 -25.49 18.54
N ASP A 353 25.83 -26.61 18.12
CA ASP A 353 25.40 -27.35 16.95
C ASP A 353 23.93 -27.84 17.09
N ASP A 354 23.47 -28.19 18.29
CA ASP A 354 22.07 -28.59 18.51
C ASP A 354 21.09 -27.41 18.32
N TYR A 355 21.38 -26.24 18.91
CA TYR A 355 20.52 -25.06 18.78
C TYR A 355 20.42 -24.56 17.34
N ILE A 356 21.53 -24.52 16.60
CA ILE A 356 21.47 -24.08 15.21
C ILE A 356 20.72 -25.07 14.32
N ASN A 357 20.89 -26.38 14.53
CA ASN A 357 20.22 -27.38 13.72
C ASN A 357 18.71 -27.34 13.97
N LYS A 358 18.29 -27.08 15.22
CA LYS A 358 16.90 -26.77 15.54
C LYS A 358 16.42 -25.54 14.79
N ALA A 359 17.15 -24.42 14.85
CA ALA A 359 16.78 -23.21 14.12
C ALA A 359 16.65 -23.44 12.60
N LEU A 360 17.63 -24.10 11.97
CA LEU A 360 17.60 -24.40 10.53
C LEU A 360 16.44 -25.33 10.15
N ASN A 361 16.11 -26.29 11.02
CA ASN A 361 14.97 -27.18 10.82
C ASN A 361 13.64 -26.42 10.92
N GLU A 362 13.48 -25.52 11.89
CA GLU A 362 12.28 -24.68 11.98
C GLU A 362 12.17 -23.71 10.78
N ILE A 363 13.29 -23.19 10.28
CA ILE A 363 13.31 -22.39 9.04
C ILE A 363 12.87 -23.24 7.83
N GLU A 364 13.30 -24.50 7.74
CA GLU A 364 12.86 -25.40 6.67
C GLU A 364 11.36 -25.69 6.75
N LYS A 365 10.84 -25.97 7.95
CA LYS A 365 9.39 -26.12 8.15
C LYS A 365 8.65 -24.87 7.75
N ALA A 366 9.13 -23.69 8.13
CA ALA A 366 8.53 -22.42 7.72
C ALA A 366 8.54 -22.27 6.19
N ALA A 367 9.67 -22.52 5.53
CA ALA A 367 9.80 -22.46 4.07
C ALA A 367 8.83 -23.40 3.34
N SER A 368 8.46 -24.54 3.94
CA SER A 368 7.48 -25.46 3.35
C SER A 368 6.06 -24.87 3.22
N PHE A 369 5.76 -23.78 3.94
CA PHE A 369 4.50 -23.04 3.83
C PHE A 369 4.55 -21.89 2.81
N CYS A 370 5.69 -21.64 2.14
CA CYS A 370 5.71 -20.72 1.00
C CYS A 370 4.95 -21.34 -0.18
N ASN A 371 4.06 -20.55 -0.79
CA ASN A 371 3.47 -20.93 -2.07
C ASN A 371 4.55 -21.01 -3.15
N LYS A 372 4.41 -21.95 -4.10
CA LYS A 372 5.36 -22.10 -5.23
C LYS A 372 5.47 -20.84 -6.10
N GLU A 373 4.44 -20.01 -6.11
CA GLU A 373 4.38 -18.74 -6.83
C GLU A 373 4.94 -17.55 -6.02
N ASP A 374 5.16 -17.73 -4.72
CA ASP A 374 5.78 -16.72 -3.85
C ASP A 374 7.29 -16.98 -3.73
N SER A 375 7.98 -16.75 -4.84
CA SER A 375 9.44 -16.85 -4.91
C SER A 375 10.12 -15.88 -3.93
N GLY A 376 9.47 -14.77 -3.57
CA GLY A 376 9.97 -13.83 -2.57
C GLY A 376 10.04 -14.42 -1.17
N CYS A 377 9.01 -15.18 -0.77
CA CYS A 377 8.99 -15.93 0.48
C CYS A 377 10.18 -16.91 0.57
N LEU A 378 10.45 -17.67 -0.50
CA LEU A 378 11.56 -18.63 -0.53
C LEU A 378 12.93 -17.96 -0.44
N ALA A 379 13.14 -16.86 -1.17
CA ALA A 379 14.39 -16.10 -1.11
C ALA A 379 14.69 -15.61 0.32
N GLN A 380 13.68 -15.08 1.02
CA GLN A 380 13.82 -14.62 2.41
C GLN A 380 14.27 -15.75 3.36
N PHE A 381 13.76 -16.97 3.20
CA PHE A 381 14.18 -18.09 4.02
C PHE A 381 15.62 -18.53 3.73
N TYR A 382 16.05 -18.52 2.47
CA TYR A 382 17.45 -18.78 2.14
C TYR A 382 18.39 -17.70 2.70
N ARG A 383 17.99 -16.42 2.67
CA ARG A 383 18.72 -15.34 3.36
C ARG A 383 18.79 -15.59 4.87
N LEU A 384 17.67 -15.96 5.49
CA LEU A 384 17.63 -16.25 6.92
C LEU A 384 18.55 -17.42 7.28
N LYS A 385 18.56 -18.51 6.50
CA LYS A 385 19.51 -19.61 6.68
C LYS A 385 20.96 -19.17 6.56
N ALA A 386 21.28 -18.37 5.55
CA ALA A 386 22.63 -17.84 5.34
C ALA A 386 23.10 -17.04 6.56
N ASN A 387 22.25 -16.16 7.09
CA ASN A 387 22.55 -15.36 8.28
C ASN A 387 22.74 -16.23 9.53
N SER A 388 21.89 -17.25 9.72
CA SER A 388 21.98 -18.16 10.88
C SER A 388 23.29 -18.95 10.90
N VAL A 389 23.75 -19.45 9.75
CA VAL A 389 25.03 -20.20 9.68
C VAL A 389 26.26 -19.28 9.64
N TYR A 390 26.12 -18.04 9.16
CA TYR A 390 27.18 -17.03 9.25
C TYR A 390 27.57 -16.77 10.71
N TYR A 391 26.58 -16.65 11.59
CA TYR A 391 26.83 -16.47 13.02
C TYR A 391 27.73 -17.57 13.59
N LEU A 392 27.53 -18.83 13.21
CA LEU A 392 28.40 -19.93 13.65
C LEU A 392 29.82 -19.84 13.10
N ALA A 393 29.95 -19.48 11.82
CA ALA A 393 31.26 -19.32 11.22
C ALA A 393 32.11 -18.31 12.01
N GLU A 394 31.54 -17.15 12.37
CA GLU A 394 32.24 -16.15 13.18
C GLU A 394 32.65 -16.69 14.56
N ARG A 395 31.84 -17.57 15.17
CA ARG A 395 32.16 -18.16 16.48
C ARG A 395 33.24 -19.23 16.41
N TYR A 396 33.16 -20.16 15.46
CA TYR A 396 34.22 -21.16 15.28
C TYR A 396 35.55 -20.51 14.89
N TYR A 397 35.51 -19.42 14.10
CA TYR A 397 36.69 -18.62 13.82
C TYR A 397 37.28 -18.01 15.09
N SER A 398 36.45 -17.45 15.97
CA SER A 398 36.87 -16.91 17.27
C SER A 398 37.45 -17.98 18.21
N TRP A 399 37.14 -19.26 17.99
CA TRP A 399 37.66 -20.41 18.72
C TRP A 399 38.84 -21.10 18.05
N PHE A 400 39.36 -20.53 16.95
CA PHE A 400 40.46 -21.09 16.18
C PHE A 400 40.16 -22.48 15.59
N ASP A 401 38.88 -22.84 15.41
CA ASP A 401 38.45 -24.01 14.63
C ASP A 401 38.14 -23.57 13.20
N GLU A 402 39.20 -23.29 12.45
CA GLU A 402 39.11 -22.82 11.06
C GLU A 402 38.37 -23.81 10.16
N THR A 403 38.52 -25.11 10.42
CA THR A 403 37.87 -26.16 9.61
C THR A 403 36.34 -26.10 9.72
N LYS A 404 35.80 -25.95 10.95
CA LYS A 404 34.36 -25.78 11.12
C LYS A 404 33.89 -24.41 10.65
N ALA A 405 34.67 -23.35 10.89
CA ALA A 405 34.35 -22.01 10.42
C ALA A 405 34.17 -21.98 8.90
N ASP A 406 35.12 -22.54 8.16
CA ASP A 406 35.09 -22.60 6.69
C ASP A 406 33.90 -23.41 6.17
N LYS A 407 33.57 -24.53 6.83
CA LYS A 407 32.37 -25.33 6.50
C LYS A 407 31.08 -24.51 6.61
N TYR A 408 30.94 -23.71 7.67
CA TYR A 408 29.76 -22.86 7.85
C TYR A 408 29.76 -21.64 6.91
N LEU A 409 30.93 -21.09 6.56
CA LEU A 409 31.04 -20.07 5.50
C LEU A 409 30.65 -20.61 4.13
N GLU A 410 30.98 -21.86 3.81
CA GLU A 410 30.55 -22.50 2.57
C GLU A 410 29.03 -22.66 2.53
N LEU A 411 28.41 -23.13 3.63
CA LEU A 411 26.95 -23.20 3.76
C LEU A 411 26.29 -21.83 3.62
N MET A 412 26.87 -20.79 4.24
CA MET A 412 26.42 -19.41 4.12
C MET A 412 26.39 -18.95 2.67
N LYS A 413 27.49 -19.17 1.93
CA LYS A 413 27.60 -18.83 0.52
C LYS A 413 26.57 -19.58 -0.33
N ASN A 414 26.42 -20.87 -0.11
CA ASN A 414 25.46 -21.70 -0.84
C ASN A 414 24.01 -21.23 -0.63
N TYR A 415 23.62 -20.89 0.60
CA TYR A 415 22.30 -20.33 0.87
C TYR A 415 22.13 -18.92 0.29
N GLY A 416 23.16 -18.06 0.40
CA GLY A 416 23.16 -16.72 -0.16
C GLY A 416 23.03 -16.71 -1.69
N GLN A 417 23.73 -17.62 -2.37
CA GLN A 417 23.63 -17.79 -3.83
C GLN A 417 22.23 -18.23 -4.24
N LYS A 418 21.64 -19.23 -3.56
CA LYS A 418 20.25 -19.65 -3.85
C LYS A 418 19.24 -18.52 -3.65
N ALA A 419 19.40 -17.71 -2.61
CA ALA A 419 18.55 -16.54 -2.42
C ALA A 419 18.69 -15.55 -3.59
N GLN A 420 19.93 -15.25 -3.99
CA GLN A 420 20.22 -14.34 -5.09
C GLN A 420 19.65 -14.85 -6.42
N GLU A 421 19.82 -16.14 -6.74
CA GLU A 421 19.27 -16.74 -7.96
C GLU A 421 17.76 -16.58 -8.05
N ILE A 422 17.05 -16.76 -6.93
CA ILE A 422 15.60 -16.58 -6.86
C ILE A 422 15.23 -15.09 -7.03
N GLU A 423 15.95 -14.18 -6.36
CA GLU A 423 15.75 -12.73 -6.47
C GLU A 423 15.97 -12.23 -7.90
N ASP A 424 17.04 -12.68 -8.57
CA ASP A 424 17.37 -12.33 -9.95
C ASP A 424 16.30 -12.84 -10.94
N GLN A 425 15.75 -14.04 -10.70
CA GLN A 425 14.64 -14.58 -11.50
C GLN A 425 13.38 -13.72 -11.37
N ILE A 426 13.05 -13.28 -10.16
CA ILE A 426 11.91 -12.40 -9.91
C ILE A 426 12.11 -11.06 -10.64
N GLU A 427 13.30 -10.48 -10.55
CA GLU A 427 13.61 -9.21 -11.21
C GLU A 427 13.55 -9.34 -12.73
N LEU A 428 14.08 -10.43 -13.29
CA LEU A 428 14.04 -10.70 -14.72
C LEU A 428 12.59 -10.86 -15.22
N GLN A 429 11.74 -11.57 -14.51
CA GLN A 429 10.32 -11.71 -14.85
C GLN A 429 9.61 -10.36 -14.85
N LYS A 430 9.82 -9.54 -13.82
CA LYS A 430 9.27 -8.18 -13.74
C LYS A 430 9.75 -7.30 -14.90
N TYR A 431 11.04 -7.38 -15.22
CA TYR A 431 11.62 -6.62 -16.34
C TYR A 431 11.03 -7.06 -17.69
N GLN A 432 10.88 -8.37 -17.92
CA GLN A 432 10.27 -8.90 -19.14
C GLN A 432 8.82 -8.45 -19.29
N GLN A 433 8.04 -8.51 -18.20
CA GLN A 433 6.66 -8.03 -18.20
C GLN A 433 6.58 -6.53 -18.49
N TYR A 434 7.37 -5.71 -17.78
CA TYR A 434 7.45 -4.27 -18.03
C TYR A 434 7.84 -3.94 -19.48
N LYS A 435 8.81 -4.69 -20.03
CA LYS A 435 9.23 -4.51 -21.43
C LYS A 435 8.09 -4.80 -22.40
N LEU A 436 7.37 -5.90 -22.21
CA LEU A 436 6.23 -6.28 -23.05
C LEU A 436 5.10 -5.24 -23.00
N GLU A 437 4.75 -4.79 -21.79
CA GLU A 437 3.74 -3.74 -21.56
C GLU A 437 4.14 -2.44 -22.25
N LYS A 438 5.41 -2.04 -22.13
CA LYS A 438 5.94 -0.85 -22.79
C LYS A 438 5.93 -0.95 -24.31
N GLU A 439 6.35 -2.08 -24.89
CA GLU A 439 6.33 -2.30 -26.34
C GLU A 439 4.90 -2.25 -26.89
N LYS A 440 3.95 -2.86 -26.18
CA LYS A 440 2.53 -2.80 -26.52
C LYS A 440 2.00 -1.36 -26.48
N LEU A 441 2.31 -0.62 -25.42
CA LEU A 441 1.92 0.78 -25.28
C LEU A 441 2.47 1.63 -26.43
N GLN A 442 3.75 1.44 -26.79
CA GLN A 442 4.39 2.16 -27.90
C GLN A 442 3.71 1.87 -29.24
N GLU A 443 3.33 0.63 -29.52
CA GLU A 443 2.60 0.27 -30.74
C GLU A 443 1.22 0.94 -30.80
N GLU A 444 0.51 1.05 -29.67
CA GLU A 444 -0.83 1.64 -29.61
C GLU A 444 -0.86 3.17 -29.80
N ILE A 445 0.26 3.85 -29.53
CA ILE A 445 0.41 5.30 -29.68
C ILE A 445 1.38 5.68 -30.80
N LYS A 446 1.82 4.75 -31.65
CA LYS A 446 2.86 4.97 -32.68
C LYS A 446 2.61 6.16 -33.63
N ASP A 447 1.35 6.51 -33.85
CA ASP A 447 0.96 7.59 -34.75
C ASP A 447 0.97 8.97 -34.06
N ILE A 448 1.18 9.04 -32.73
CA ILE A 448 1.14 10.29 -31.97
C ILE A 448 2.20 11.29 -32.47
N ASP A 449 3.39 10.81 -32.82
CA ASP A 449 4.51 11.63 -33.30
C ASP A 449 4.17 12.34 -34.62
N GLN A 450 3.18 11.83 -35.37
CA GLN A 450 2.71 12.43 -36.63
C GLN A 450 1.66 13.52 -36.43
N THR A 451 1.08 13.62 -35.22
CA THR A 451 0.06 14.61 -34.86
C THR A 451 0.69 15.97 -34.55
N GLU A 452 -0.11 17.03 -34.54
CA GLU A 452 0.39 18.36 -34.21
C GLU A 452 0.84 18.46 -32.74
N TYR A 453 0.15 17.77 -31.82
CA TYR A 453 0.58 17.65 -30.43
C TYR A 453 1.92 16.91 -30.31
N GLY A 454 2.02 15.72 -30.89
CA GLY A 454 3.24 14.90 -30.80
C GLY A 454 4.46 15.57 -31.44
N LYS A 455 4.29 16.30 -32.55
CA LYS A 455 5.38 17.12 -33.13
C LYS A 455 5.90 18.18 -32.16
N ILE A 456 5.02 18.86 -31.44
CA ILE A 456 5.43 19.88 -30.46
C ILE A 456 6.06 19.21 -29.24
N GLU A 457 5.47 18.13 -28.73
CA GLU A 457 6.00 17.34 -27.61
C GLU A 457 7.41 16.83 -27.92
N HIS A 458 7.58 16.17 -29.06
CA HIS A 458 8.86 15.67 -29.52
C HIS A 458 9.89 16.80 -29.66
N TYR A 459 9.50 17.92 -30.26
CA TYR A 459 10.37 19.07 -30.47
C TYR A 459 10.84 19.69 -29.15
N LEU A 460 9.97 19.80 -28.14
CA LEU A 460 10.31 20.45 -26.87
C LEU A 460 10.96 19.50 -25.86
N TYR A 461 10.46 18.27 -25.74
CA TYR A 461 10.74 17.39 -24.59
C TYR A 461 11.53 16.12 -24.95
N GLU A 462 11.47 15.65 -26.19
CA GLU A 462 12.08 14.36 -26.59
C GLU A 462 13.34 14.47 -27.43
N GLY A 463 13.90 15.69 -27.55
CA GLY A 463 15.16 15.88 -28.24
C GLY A 463 15.04 16.52 -29.63
N GLY A 464 13.83 16.77 -30.14
CA GLY A 464 13.64 17.19 -31.52
C GLY A 464 14.26 18.55 -31.87
N TRP A 465 14.37 19.48 -30.91
CA TRP A 465 15.10 20.72 -31.15
C TRP A 465 16.62 20.49 -31.21
N GLU A 466 17.18 19.57 -30.41
CA GLU A 466 18.58 19.15 -30.55
C GLU A 466 18.83 18.40 -31.85
N GLU A 467 17.93 17.52 -32.29
CA GLU A 467 18.03 16.84 -33.59
C GLU A 467 18.07 17.87 -34.73
N ARG A 468 17.23 18.92 -34.67
CA ARG A 468 17.27 20.04 -35.63
C ARG A 468 18.61 20.78 -35.63
N VAL A 469 19.21 21.01 -34.46
CA VAL A 469 20.52 21.70 -34.33
C VAL A 469 21.67 20.82 -34.83
N THR A 470 21.63 19.54 -34.48
CA THR A 470 22.71 18.60 -34.78
C THR A 470 22.61 18.07 -36.21
N GLY A 471 21.40 18.01 -36.77
CA GLY A 471 21.12 17.37 -38.06
C GLY A 471 21.23 15.85 -37.99
N VAL A 472 21.11 15.26 -36.79
CA VAL A 472 21.23 13.81 -36.55
C VAL A 472 20.05 13.36 -35.70
N SER A 473 19.36 12.29 -36.11
CA SER A 473 18.30 11.70 -35.30
C SER A 473 18.88 10.82 -34.19
N PHE A 474 18.35 10.95 -32.98
CA PHE A 474 18.78 10.16 -31.82
C PHE A 474 18.40 8.67 -31.94
N ASN A 475 17.37 8.34 -32.73
CA ASN A 475 17.04 6.95 -33.04
C ASN A 475 18.14 6.29 -33.90
N GLU A 476 18.77 7.03 -34.81
CA GLU A 476 19.90 6.54 -35.62
C GLU A 476 21.18 6.36 -34.77
N ILE A 477 21.32 7.11 -33.68
CA ILE A 477 22.45 7.00 -32.75
C ILE A 477 22.28 5.79 -31.82
N LYS A 478 21.07 5.52 -31.32
CA LYS A 478 20.79 4.42 -30.36
C LYS A 478 21.22 3.04 -30.86
N GLY A 479 21.17 2.78 -32.17
CA GLY A 479 21.56 1.49 -32.76
C GLY A 479 23.07 1.31 -32.97
N LYS A 480 23.89 2.33 -32.66
CA LYS A 480 25.34 2.34 -32.91
C LYS A 480 26.12 1.94 -31.66
N ASN A 481 27.32 1.39 -31.85
CA ASN A 481 28.22 1.08 -30.74
C ASN A 481 28.80 2.35 -30.10
N GLU A 482 29.36 2.23 -28.89
CA GLU A 482 29.84 3.40 -28.12
C GLU A 482 30.89 4.24 -28.86
N GLU A 483 31.79 3.60 -29.61
CA GLU A 483 32.84 4.29 -30.36
C GLU A 483 32.27 5.14 -31.51
N GLU A 484 31.27 4.61 -32.22
CA GLU A 484 30.55 5.33 -33.26
C GLU A 484 29.74 6.49 -32.70
N GLN A 485 29.06 6.29 -31.56
CA GLN A 485 28.32 7.36 -30.87
C GLN A 485 29.28 8.49 -30.44
N GLU A 486 30.43 8.14 -29.87
CA GLU A 486 31.43 9.11 -29.45
C GLU A 486 32.01 9.88 -30.65
N LYS A 487 32.26 9.20 -31.77
CA LYS A 487 32.72 9.84 -33.01
C LYS A 487 31.72 10.86 -33.54
N ILE A 488 30.43 10.50 -33.59
CA ILE A 488 29.35 11.40 -34.03
C ILE A 488 29.27 12.62 -33.09
N ALA A 489 29.31 12.40 -31.77
CA ALA A 489 29.27 13.47 -30.78
C ALA A 489 30.46 14.44 -30.94
N LYS A 490 31.68 13.92 -31.16
CA LYS A 490 32.88 14.74 -31.42
C LYS A 490 32.76 15.56 -32.70
N GLN A 491 32.22 14.99 -33.77
CA GLN A 491 32.00 15.69 -35.05
C GLN A 491 30.99 16.84 -34.90
N ILE A 492 29.86 16.59 -34.25
CA ILE A 492 28.85 17.61 -33.96
C ILE A 492 29.45 18.75 -33.14
N LYS A 493 30.14 18.41 -32.04
CA LYS A 493 30.80 19.38 -31.16
C LYS A 493 31.79 20.25 -31.93
N SER A 494 32.72 19.63 -32.66
CA SER A 494 33.73 20.36 -33.43
C SER A 494 33.12 21.29 -34.50
N ARG A 495 32.05 20.85 -35.16
CA ARG A 495 31.33 21.66 -36.16
C ARG A 495 30.73 22.92 -35.52
N ILE A 496 30.06 22.77 -34.38
CA ILE A 496 29.42 23.90 -33.71
C ILE A 496 30.47 24.84 -33.10
N GLU A 497 31.55 24.31 -32.51
CA GLU A 497 32.65 25.13 -31.98
C GLU A 497 33.30 26.00 -33.06
N LYS A 498 33.51 25.48 -34.28
CA LYS A 498 34.01 26.28 -35.42
C LYS A 498 33.05 27.41 -35.81
N LYS A 499 31.74 27.17 -35.75
CA LYS A 499 30.73 28.21 -36.00
C LYS A 499 30.73 29.27 -34.91
N ILE A 500 30.85 28.87 -33.65
CA ILE A 500 30.96 29.80 -32.51
C ILE A 500 32.22 30.67 -32.67
N ALA A 501 33.37 30.06 -32.96
CA ALA A 501 34.64 30.75 -33.13
C ALA A 501 34.64 31.72 -34.32
N SER A 502 33.89 31.42 -35.38
CA SER A 502 33.73 32.31 -36.55
C SER A 502 32.60 33.34 -36.41
N GLY A 503 31.87 33.35 -35.28
CA GLY A 503 30.75 34.26 -35.05
C GLY A 503 29.48 33.93 -35.86
N ASN A 504 29.44 32.77 -36.51
CA ASN A 504 28.36 32.34 -37.41
C ASN A 504 27.39 31.33 -36.76
N ALA A 505 27.53 31.04 -35.47
CA ALA A 505 26.65 30.10 -34.77
C ALA A 505 25.23 30.66 -34.59
N THR A 506 24.24 29.79 -34.73
CA THR A 506 22.84 30.15 -34.47
C THR A 506 22.55 30.24 -32.96
N ALA A 507 21.40 30.84 -32.60
CA ALA A 507 20.93 30.87 -31.22
C ALA A 507 20.85 29.47 -30.60
N GLU A 508 20.29 28.52 -31.33
CA GLU A 508 20.07 27.14 -30.93
C GLU A 508 21.38 26.36 -30.82
N GLU A 509 22.38 26.68 -31.65
CA GLU A 509 23.74 26.12 -31.54
C GLU A 509 24.47 26.60 -30.28
N TYR A 510 24.33 27.88 -29.92
CA TYR A 510 24.81 28.38 -28.61
C TYR A 510 24.09 27.68 -27.45
N LEU A 511 22.77 27.54 -27.52
CA LEU A 511 21.97 26.85 -26.49
C LEU A 511 22.37 25.38 -26.36
N PHE A 512 22.50 24.66 -27.47
CA PHE A 512 22.95 23.27 -27.48
C PHE A 512 24.32 23.10 -26.82
N MET A 513 25.28 23.96 -27.15
CA MET A 513 26.62 23.93 -26.55
C MET A 513 26.61 24.28 -25.07
N SER A 514 25.72 25.16 -24.60
CA SER A 514 25.61 25.50 -23.17
C SER A 514 25.35 24.27 -22.28
N PHE A 515 24.67 23.24 -22.79
CA PHE A 515 24.42 21.99 -22.06
C PHE A 515 25.53 20.95 -22.21
N ARG A 516 26.65 21.29 -22.87
CA ARG A 516 27.75 20.36 -23.24
C ARG A 516 29.15 20.90 -22.93
N VAL A 517 29.23 22.08 -22.32
CA VAL A 517 30.48 22.70 -21.85
C VAL A 517 30.40 22.96 -20.34
N ASP A 518 31.56 23.07 -19.72
CA ASP A 518 31.68 23.39 -18.31
C ASP A 518 31.61 24.91 -18.06
N SER A 519 31.45 25.28 -16.79
CA SER A 519 31.49 26.67 -16.32
C SER A 519 32.90 27.26 -16.56
N PRO A 520 33.04 28.55 -16.98
CA PRO A 520 32.01 29.60 -17.08
C PRO A 520 31.31 29.71 -18.46
N LEU A 521 31.82 29.03 -19.50
CA LEU A 521 31.32 29.16 -20.87
C LEU A 521 29.84 28.76 -21.03
N LYS A 522 29.36 27.87 -20.17
CA LYS A 522 27.97 27.44 -20.12
C LYS A 522 27.00 28.62 -20.00
N GLU A 523 27.25 29.54 -19.08
CA GLU A 523 26.35 30.67 -18.82
C GLU A 523 26.43 31.68 -19.97
N ASP A 524 27.62 31.97 -20.47
CA ASP A 524 27.83 32.86 -21.62
C ASP A 524 27.11 32.36 -22.87
N TYR A 525 27.22 31.08 -23.18
CA TYR A 525 26.56 30.47 -24.33
C TYR A 525 25.04 30.44 -24.16
N PHE A 526 24.55 30.12 -22.96
CA PHE A 526 23.12 30.15 -22.68
C PHE A 526 22.55 31.56 -22.84
N ASN A 527 23.16 32.56 -22.19
CA ASN A 527 22.77 33.97 -22.26
C ASN A 527 22.80 34.50 -23.70
N LYS A 528 23.86 34.17 -24.45
CA LYS A 528 24.00 34.56 -25.86
C LYS A 528 22.92 33.92 -26.73
N GLY A 529 22.66 32.64 -26.55
CA GLY A 529 21.64 31.89 -27.26
C GLY A 529 20.24 32.44 -27.02
N ILE A 530 19.85 32.66 -25.76
CA ILE A 530 18.57 33.30 -25.41
C ILE A 530 18.45 34.69 -26.04
N SER A 531 19.48 35.53 -25.93
CA SER A 531 19.46 36.88 -26.52
C SER A 531 19.30 36.87 -28.04
N LEU A 532 19.96 35.94 -28.74
CA LEU A 532 19.82 35.80 -30.18
C LEU A 532 18.42 35.30 -30.57
N LEU A 533 17.84 34.39 -29.78
CA LEU A 533 16.49 33.88 -30.02
C LEU A 533 15.44 34.97 -29.78
N GLU A 534 15.56 35.74 -28.69
CA GLU A 534 14.68 36.88 -28.38
C GLU A 534 14.66 37.92 -29.51
N LYS A 535 15.82 38.25 -30.09
CA LYS A 535 15.94 39.22 -31.20
C LYS A 535 15.17 38.81 -32.46
N ARG A 536 14.91 37.51 -32.64
CA ARG A 536 14.14 36.99 -33.79
C ARG A 536 12.63 37.14 -33.59
N ASN A 537 12.17 37.54 -32.40
CA ASN A 537 10.76 37.61 -32.02
C ASN A 537 9.98 36.33 -32.39
N PRO A 538 10.37 35.17 -31.83
CA PRO A 538 9.90 33.87 -32.28
C PRO A 538 8.38 33.75 -32.11
N GLN A 539 7.75 32.95 -32.96
CA GLN A 539 6.30 32.69 -32.99
C GLN A 539 6.03 31.18 -32.96
N GLY A 540 4.84 30.79 -32.50
CA GLY A 540 4.42 29.38 -32.46
C GLY A 540 5.41 28.49 -31.71
N ILE A 541 5.82 27.39 -32.33
CA ILE A 541 6.69 26.38 -31.72
C ILE A 541 8.08 26.91 -31.28
N ASP A 542 8.65 27.89 -31.99
CA ASP A 542 9.94 28.48 -31.61
C ASP A 542 9.78 29.40 -30.38
N ALA A 543 8.59 30.01 -30.19
CA ALA A 543 8.28 30.77 -29.00
C ALA A 543 8.07 29.85 -27.79
N LEU A 544 7.43 28.70 -28.00
CA LEU A 544 7.31 27.64 -26.99
C LEU A 544 8.69 27.12 -26.57
N LEU A 545 9.62 26.93 -27.53
CA LEU A 545 10.99 26.53 -27.24
C LEU A 545 11.73 27.57 -26.39
N LEU A 546 11.58 28.86 -26.71
CA LEU A 546 12.19 29.93 -25.91
C LEU A 546 11.68 29.92 -24.46
N VAL A 547 10.36 29.74 -24.25
CA VAL A 547 9.77 29.61 -22.91
C VAL A 547 10.29 28.36 -22.20
N TYR A 548 10.29 27.21 -22.88
CA TYR A 548 10.81 25.96 -22.34
C TYR A 548 12.27 26.12 -21.86
N LEU A 549 13.14 26.69 -22.70
CA LEU A 549 14.55 26.88 -22.37
C LEU A 549 14.75 27.83 -21.18
N CYS A 550 14.02 28.95 -21.13
CA CYS A 550 14.02 29.84 -19.97
C CYS A 550 13.63 29.12 -18.67
N LEU A 551 12.69 28.17 -18.74
CA LEU A 551 12.27 27.36 -17.59
C LEU A 551 13.19 26.16 -17.32
N LEU A 552 14.00 25.74 -18.29
CA LEU A 552 14.97 24.65 -18.13
C LEU A 552 16.22 25.09 -17.35
N TYR A 553 16.57 26.38 -17.38
CA TYR A 553 17.75 26.90 -16.69
C TYR A 553 17.59 26.80 -15.16
N LYS A 554 18.46 26.01 -14.52
CA LYS A 554 18.40 25.71 -13.07
C LYS A 554 19.54 26.33 -12.25
N GLU A 555 20.51 26.95 -12.91
CA GLU A 555 21.70 27.53 -12.26
C GLU A 555 21.46 28.99 -11.86
N GLY A 556 22.36 29.54 -11.04
CA GLY A 556 22.23 30.90 -10.49
C GLY A 556 21.39 31.02 -9.23
N ASN A 557 21.45 32.20 -8.61
CA ASN A 557 20.66 32.56 -7.43
C ASN A 557 19.18 32.81 -7.81
N TYR A 558 18.34 33.14 -6.82
CA TYR A 558 16.92 33.39 -7.07
C TYR A 558 16.66 34.56 -8.02
N ASP A 559 17.52 35.58 -8.06
CA ASP A 559 17.37 36.73 -8.95
C ASP A 559 17.54 36.33 -10.43
N VAL A 560 18.58 35.52 -10.72
CA VAL A 560 18.82 35.00 -12.07
C VAL A 560 17.64 34.12 -12.51
N LYS A 561 17.19 33.20 -11.66
CA LYS A 561 16.03 32.34 -11.94
C LYS A 561 14.76 33.17 -12.19
N MET A 562 14.52 34.17 -11.36
CA MET A 562 13.36 35.06 -11.50
C MET A 562 13.42 35.89 -12.79
N SER A 563 14.62 36.28 -13.24
CA SER A 563 14.79 37.00 -14.51
C SER A 563 14.33 36.16 -15.72
N TYR A 564 14.68 34.87 -15.75
CA TYR A 564 14.25 33.94 -16.79
C TYR A 564 12.77 33.61 -16.73
N ILE A 565 12.24 33.40 -15.53
CA ILE A 565 10.80 33.20 -15.33
C ILE A 565 10.01 34.43 -15.78
N LYS A 566 10.50 35.64 -15.52
CA LYS A 566 9.88 36.88 -15.99
C LYS A 566 9.86 36.96 -17.52
N LYS A 567 10.98 36.66 -18.18
CA LYS A 567 11.06 36.59 -19.65
C LYS A 567 10.08 35.57 -20.22
N ALA A 568 10.04 34.37 -19.64
CA ALA A 568 9.10 33.32 -20.03
C ALA A 568 7.64 33.80 -19.88
N LYS A 569 7.31 34.46 -18.76
CA LYS A 569 5.98 35.01 -18.51
C LYS A 569 5.56 36.04 -19.54
N GLU A 570 6.45 36.97 -19.90
CA GLU A 570 6.16 38.00 -20.92
C GLU A 570 5.85 37.39 -22.29
N ILE A 571 6.45 36.24 -22.64
CA ILE A 571 6.13 35.52 -23.87
C ILE A 571 4.80 34.81 -23.75
N VAL A 572 4.56 34.10 -22.64
CA VAL A 572 3.30 33.39 -22.38
C VAL A 572 2.11 34.35 -22.37
N ASP A 573 2.21 35.46 -21.63
CA ASP A 573 1.12 36.45 -21.49
C ASP A 573 0.74 37.08 -22.85
N ARG A 574 1.70 37.24 -23.77
CA ARG A 574 1.43 37.73 -25.14
C ARG A 574 0.66 36.72 -26.00
N ASN A 575 0.82 35.42 -25.74
CA ASN A 575 0.22 34.35 -26.54
C ASN A 575 -1.07 33.78 -25.93
N LEU A 576 -1.28 33.94 -24.62
CA LEU A 576 -2.46 33.44 -23.90
C LEU A 576 -3.80 33.90 -24.51
N PRO A 577 -4.01 35.17 -24.91
CA PRO A 577 -5.28 35.59 -25.50
C PRO A 577 -5.64 34.84 -26.78
N GLN A 578 -4.64 34.46 -27.59
CA GLN A 578 -4.87 33.67 -28.80
C GLN A 578 -5.06 32.18 -28.47
N ALA A 579 -4.31 31.66 -27.49
CA ALA A 579 -4.50 30.30 -26.99
C ALA A 579 -5.93 30.07 -26.46
N GLN A 580 -6.47 31.02 -25.69
CA GLN A 580 -7.84 30.99 -25.14
C GLN A 580 -8.94 30.99 -26.20
N LYS A 581 -8.66 31.49 -27.42
CA LYS A 581 -9.60 31.39 -28.55
C LYS A 581 -9.60 30.02 -29.20
N SER A 582 -8.55 29.23 -28.97
CA SER A 582 -8.29 27.98 -29.69
C SER A 582 -8.62 26.76 -28.84
N LEU A 583 -8.38 26.83 -27.53
CA LEU A 583 -8.69 25.78 -26.56
C LEU A 583 -9.22 26.44 -25.28
N SER A 584 -10.32 25.92 -24.72
CA SER A 584 -10.82 26.44 -23.45
C SER A 584 -9.99 25.93 -22.27
N ILE A 585 -9.95 26.70 -21.19
CA ILE A 585 -9.27 26.28 -19.96
C ILE A 585 -9.93 25.02 -19.37
N ASP A 586 -11.25 24.87 -19.50
CA ASP A 586 -11.96 23.67 -19.03
C ASP A 586 -11.58 22.42 -19.83
N GLU A 587 -11.45 22.51 -21.15
CA GLU A 587 -10.96 21.41 -21.99
C GLU A 587 -9.51 21.07 -21.68
N PHE A 588 -8.65 22.07 -21.51
CA PHE A 588 -7.27 21.86 -21.05
C PHE A 588 -7.24 21.12 -19.71
N MET A 589 -8.02 21.58 -18.73
CA MET A 589 -8.09 20.94 -17.41
C MET A 589 -8.68 19.54 -17.46
N SER A 590 -9.63 19.26 -18.37
CA SER A 590 -10.13 17.91 -18.60
C SER A 590 -9.03 16.98 -19.11
N LEU A 591 -8.29 17.40 -20.15
CA LEU A 591 -7.19 16.61 -20.71
C LEU A 591 -6.08 16.38 -19.66
N VAL A 592 -5.73 17.42 -18.91
CA VAL A 592 -4.74 17.36 -17.83
C VAL A 592 -5.19 16.46 -16.68
N SER A 593 -6.46 16.55 -16.28
CA SER A 593 -7.02 15.69 -15.25
C SER A 593 -7.00 14.22 -15.67
N GLU A 594 -7.33 13.94 -16.93
CA GLU A 594 -7.28 12.56 -17.42
C GLU A 594 -5.83 12.04 -17.47
N MET A 595 -4.84 12.86 -17.84
CA MET A 595 -3.41 12.48 -17.74
C MET A 595 -2.98 12.22 -16.29
N GLY A 596 -3.43 13.04 -15.35
CA GLY A 596 -3.08 12.91 -13.92
C GLY A 596 -3.73 11.71 -13.23
N MET A 597 -4.83 11.17 -13.77
CA MET A 597 -5.53 10.00 -13.23
C MET A 597 -5.12 8.67 -13.88
N VAL A 598 -4.10 8.65 -14.75
CA VAL A 598 -3.73 7.42 -15.43
C VAL A 598 -3.08 6.42 -14.48
N THR A 599 -3.81 5.34 -14.17
CA THR A 599 -3.32 4.22 -13.35
C THR A 599 -3.03 2.96 -14.16
N ASP A 600 -3.45 2.91 -15.42
CA ASP A 600 -3.36 1.75 -16.31
C ASP A 600 -2.98 2.20 -17.74
N ASP A 601 -2.54 1.25 -18.56
CA ASP A 601 -2.02 1.55 -19.90
C ASP A 601 -3.14 1.99 -20.88
N GLU A 602 -4.37 1.48 -20.74
CA GLU A 602 -5.49 1.80 -21.62
C GLU A 602 -5.94 3.26 -21.46
N SER A 603 -6.06 3.72 -20.22
CA SER A 603 -6.30 5.12 -19.90
C SER A 603 -5.22 6.03 -20.50
N ARG A 604 -3.95 5.60 -20.43
CA ARG A 604 -2.80 6.32 -21.01
C ARG A 604 -2.96 6.48 -22.52
N VAL A 605 -3.27 5.39 -23.21
CA VAL A 605 -3.51 5.38 -24.67
C VAL A 605 -4.68 6.28 -25.05
N ASN A 606 -5.78 6.23 -24.29
CA ASN A 606 -6.98 7.01 -24.59
C ASN A 606 -6.73 8.52 -24.50
N VAL A 607 -6.00 8.98 -23.48
CA VAL A 607 -5.65 10.39 -23.33
C VAL A 607 -4.66 10.84 -24.40
N THR A 608 -3.63 10.04 -24.68
CA THR A 608 -2.68 10.32 -25.76
C THR A 608 -3.40 10.43 -27.11
N LYS A 609 -4.36 9.56 -27.41
CA LYS A 609 -5.19 9.65 -28.62
C LYS A 609 -6.07 10.90 -28.65
N LYS A 610 -6.56 11.39 -27.51
CA LYS A 610 -7.30 12.67 -27.44
C LYS A 610 -6.38 13.85 -27.74
N LEU A 611 -5.18 13.88 -27.15
CA LEU A 611 -4.17 14.89 -27.43
C LEU A 611 -3.74 14.90 -28.90
N GLY A 612 -3.59 13.71 -29.49
CA GLY A 612 -3.28 13.56 -30.91
C GLY A 612 -4.34 14.10 -31.88
N LYS A 613 -5.58 14.32 -31.43
CA LYS A 613 -6.66 14.91 -32.23
C LYS A 613 -6.66 16.43 -32.22
N LEU A 614 -5.86 17.07 -31.35
CA LEU A 614 -5.76 18.52 -31.31
C LEU A 614 -5.19 19.02 -32.63
N ASN A 615 -5.85 20.00 -33.24
CA ASN A 615 -5.27 20.71 -34.37
C ASN A 615 -4.09 21.56 -33.90
N ARG A 616 -3.32 22.13 -34.83
CA ARG A 616 -2.12 22.92 -34.50
C ARG A 616 -2.36 24.03 -33.48
N GLN A 617 -3.42 24.82 -33.63
CA GLN A 617 -3.69 25.94 -32.72
C GLN A 617 -4.10 25.45 -31.33
N GLN A 618 -4.86 24.36 -31.26
CA GLN A 618 -5.24 23.69 -30.01
C GLN A 618 -4.03 23.08 -29.30
N ALA A 619 -3.15 22.42 -30.04
CA ALA A 619 -1.93 21.83 -29.50
C ALA A 619 -1.00 22.93 -28.95
N GLU A 620 -0.75 24.00 -29.71
CA GLU A 620 0.03 25.15 -29.22
C GLU A 620 -0.63 25.76 -27.96
N ALA A 621 -1.96 25.94 -27.95
CA ALA A 621 -2.70 26.46 -26.80
C ALA A 621 -2.54 25.59 -25.54
N PHE A 622 -2.54 24.27 -25.70
CA PHE A 622 -2.32 23.32 -24.62
C PHE A 622 -0.95 23.56 -23.93
N PHE A 623 0.13 23.70 -24.70
CA PHE A 623 1.45 24.00 -24.13
C PHE A 623 1.52 25.40 -23.52
N TRP A 624 0.85 26.40 -24.11
CA TRP A 624 0.78 27.75 -23.52
C TRP A 624 0.12 27.76 -22.13
N PHE A 625 -0.98 27.02 -21.97
CA PHE A 625 -1.62 26.84 -20.66
C PHE A 625 -0.73 26.09 -19.67
N GLY A 626 -0.08 25.03 -20.12
CA GLY A 626 0.90 24.29 -19.31
C GLY A 626 2.03 25.19 -18.79
N PHE A 627 2.62 26.02 -19.65
CA PHE A 627 3.65 26.98 -19.25
C PHE A 627 3.12 28.07 -18.33
N ALA A 628 1.91 28.57 -18.55
CA ALA A 628 1.29 29.56 -17.66
C ALA A 628 1.13 29.01 -16.23
N ALA A 629 0.64 27.77 -16.09
CA ALA A 629 0.54 27.10 -14.80
C ALA A 629 1.92 26.85 -14.16
N GLN A 630 2.89 26.35 -14.95
CA GLN A 630 4.24 26.07 -14.46
C GLN A 630 4.96 27.33 -13.97
N ILE A 631 4.84 28.44 -14.70
CA ILE A 631 5.44 29.73 -14.34
C ILE A 631 4.89 30.19 -12.99
N SER A 632 3.57 30.21 -12.81
CA SER A 632 2.97 30.65 -11.56
C SER A 632 3.34 29.76 -10.38
N SER A 633 3.37 28.44 -10.58
CA SER A 633 3.82 27.49 -9.54
C SER A 633 5.26 27.78 -9.09
N ARG A 634 6.19 27.92 -10.03
CA ARG A 634 7.60 28.23 -9.71
C ARG A 634 7.79 29.60 -9.08
N LYS A 635 7.01 30.61 -9.49
CA LYS A 635 7.04 31.94 -8.86
C LYS A 635 6.58 31.85 -7.42
N ALA A 636 5.49 31.11 -7.14
CA ALA A 636 4.98 30.92 -5.80
C ALA A 636 6.05 30.29 -4.88
N GLU A 637 6.69 29.22 -5.32
CA GLU A 637 7.76 28.55 -4.58
C GLU A 637 8.96 29.47 -4.28
N ILE A 638 9.41 30.25 -5.27
CA ILE A 638 10.52 31.19 -5.08
C ILE A 638 10.11 32.32 -4.13
N TYR A 639 8.90 32.86 -4.27
CA TYR A 639 8.40 33.91 -3.37
C TYR A 639 8.27 33.43 -1.93
N GLU A 640 7.83 32.20 -1.67
CA GLU A 640 7.86 31.63 -0.32
C GLU A 640 9.28 31.52 0.24
N LYS A 641 10.24 31.03 -0.57
CA LYS A 641 11.65 30.92 -0.16
C LYS A 641 12.33 32.27 0.10
N LEU A 642 11.80 33.35 -0.48
CA LEU A 642 12.24 34.72 -0.27
C LEU A 642 11.40 35.46 0.78
N ASP A 643 10.50 34.78 1.49
CA ASP A 643 9.58 35.36 2.48
C ASP A 643 8.67 36.48 1.92
N LEU A 644 8.38 36.42 0.62
CA LEU A 644 7.46 37.32 -0.09
C LEU A 644 6.06 36.72 -0.15
N LEU A 645 5.49 36.41 1.02
CA LEU A 645 4.30 35.59 1.18
C LEU A 645 3.07 36.12 0.42
N GLN A 646 2.87 37.44 0.38
CA GLN A 646 1.77 38.05 -0.36
C GLN A 646 1.87 37.77 -1.87
N LYS A 647 3.09 37.84 -2.44
CA LYS A 647 3.31 37.54 -3.86
C LYS A 647 3.17 36.05 -4.14
N ALA A 648 3.61 35.19 -3.22
CA ALA A 648 3.39 33.76 -3.32
C ALA A 648 1.89 33.42 -3.34
N ARG A 649 1.13 34.04 -2.44
CA ARG A 649 -0.33 33.89 -2.36
C ARG A 649 -1.03 34.32 -3.63
N GLU A 650 -0.62 35.43 -4.26
CA GLU A 650 -1.18 35.89 -5.54
C GLU A 650 -1.00 34.86 -6.66
N GLU A 651 0.16 34.22 -6.75
CA GLU A 651 0.41 33.17 -7.74
C GLU A 651 -0.41 31.91 -7.46
N TYR A 652 -0.55 31.49 -6.19
CA TYR A 652 -1.42 30.37 -5.83
C TYR A 652 -2.90 30.66 -6.09
N LEU A 653 -3.36 31.89 -5.87
CA LEU A 653 -4.73 32.28 -6.20
C LEU A 653 -4.98 32.24 -7.72
N TYR A 654 -4.00 32.66 -8.53
CA TYR A 654 -4.10 32.53 -9.97
C TYR A 654 -4.23 31.06 -10.41
N LEU A 655 -3.42 30.17 -9.85
CA LEU A 655 -3.52 28.72 -10.10
C LEU A 655 -4.85 28.13 -9.63
N CYS A 656 -5.29 28.48 -8.43
CA CYS A 656 -6.56 28.03 -7.85
C CYS A 656 -7.75 28.47 -8.72
N ASN A 657 -7.81 29.75 -9.10
CA ASN A 657 -8.98 30.31 -9.78
C ASN A 657 -9.00 29.97 -11.27
N THR A 658 -7.84 29.95 -11.93
CA THR A 658 -7.74 29.76 -13.38
C THR A 658 -7.66 28.28 -13.72
N PHE A 659 -6.76 27.55 -13.06
CA PHE A 659 -6.49 26.14 -13.36
C PHE A 659 -7.17 25.17 -12.37
N LYS A 660 -8.02 25.67 -11.46
CA LYS A 660 -8.76 24.83 -10.50
C LYS A 660 -7.84 23.90 -9.68
N ASP A 661 -6.61 24.33 -9.43
CA ASP A 661 -5.62 23.57 -8.66
C ASP A 661 -5.94 23.62 -7.16
N GLN A 662 -6.44 22.50 -6.63
CA GLN A 662 -6.84 22.39 -5.21
C GLN A 662 -5.65 22.52 -4.24
N SER A 663 -4.46 22.08 -4.64
CA SER A 663 -3.25 22.22 -3.82
C SER A 663 -2.86 23.69 -3.71
N ALA A 664 -2.91 24.41 -4.84
CA ALA A 664 -2.72 25.85 -4.86
C ALA A 664 -3.79 26.58 -4.03
N CYS A 665 -5.06 26.17 -4.08
CA CYS A 665 -6.10 26.75 -3.22
C CYS A 665 -5.78 26.59 -1.73
N LYS A 666 -5.32 25.40 -1.31
CA LYS A 666 -4.89 25.15 0.08
C LYS A 666 -3.68 26.00 0.47
N ASN A 667 -2.70 26.13 -0.43
CA ASN A 667 -1.51 26.94 -0.19
C ASN A 667 -1.86 28.44 -0.11
N ALA A 668 -2.79 28.94 -0.92
CA ALA A 668 -3.26 30.32 -0.85
C ALA A 668 -3.98 30.63 0.48
N GLU A 669 -4.76 29.68 1.02
CA GLU A 669 -5.38 29.80 2.34
C GLU A 669 -4.36 29.68 3.48
N ARG A 670 -3.36 28.80 3.35
CA ARG A 670 -2.27 28.66 4.34
C ARG A 670 -1.45 29.95 4.49
N LEU A 671 -1.29 30.71 3.39
CA LEU A 671 -0.52 31.96 3.35
C LEU A 671 -1.36 33.21 3.67
N LYS A 672 -2.63 33.04 4.03
CA LYS A 672 -3.49 34.09 4.59
C LYS A 672 -3.18 34.29 6.06
#